data_AF-A0AAV9J233-F1
#
_entry.id   AF-A0AAV9J233-F1
#
_cell.length_a   1.000
_cell.length_b   1.000
_cell.length_c   1.000
_cell.angle_alpha   90.00
_cell.angle_beta   90.00
_cell.angle_gamma   90.00
#
_symmetry.space_group_name_H-M   'P 1'
#
loop_
_entity.id
_entity.type
_entity.pdbx_description
1 polymer ?
#
loop_
_entity_poly.entity_id
_entity_poly.type
_entity_poly.pdbx_seq_one_letter_code
_entity_poly.pdbx_strand_id
1 'polypeptide(L)'
;MLQVCMTDCERKSLGMGGGSSSNTVLLAAGQPTLRTTVGSAVPRRPRRRRQRRRASAPVPSPVNARAASLSRRPRGYWLSEQNLLREVRQFVAERAQVLEEDGVPLMPSHLELRYAGRCDLLRAIDRSGGFAYVANQCGYRTRQLPHGHWRHHFKNVAQAVQTFMQQHPSSLPPSPESPLRLPTAAELRAQGQHSLVLAIAMHGGSTAVAARLGVRNIRRRGYLRDADDMQRELQQCFPQSIARHRQAPRSDEVRRARRYDINHAIVRYHGGYTRLAAALNLCRSLPYRRPPFYWRDPARLHDEMRAFARATLAGGRMPLQSELLAMGRGDLIYAIRIHGGIDAVAVQLGWARAPSVRRNARGHWASLDNLRTELDAFVNENCYPGMMPRMEYLRSCGRNDLVYAIRRHGGPAAVAGRLHLFWFGPSTFWRRFDNLRKRLRVFMANSGLSPRLMPLQEELVRAGRFDLVYGVNLHGGVYPVARRMGMRVQAPRRPRFYWNSLAHVERELDAFLMNTQPTGRGHREHMPTSAMLLKAGRQDMAAAIRRHGGWDRLARQLGLKPAYEKRRKGYWNDFHNVCSELQVYLGQLEGWGPEEADMADACAVVPGGSGVSGRDAAAISTGTGSASNHQAVLHSPARCMPTAQELRLDGRADLVFACERIHGGLENVARRLGWITLERRLPAGVLKRNFELLRTELLRWWMPKYGVDGEMPRPVDFERTHRCDVHEAILAHGGYERVASVLDLAYEGPTAVRDAGQGWMPTAAGAAGVVA
;
A
#
# COMPACT_ATOMS: atom_id res chain seq x y z
N MET A 1 -76.87 5.45 43.79
CA MET A 1 -76.65 5.66 42.35
C MET A 1 -76.07 7.05 42.16
N LEU A 2 -74.80 7.17 42.57
CA LEU A 2 -74.06 8.34 43.06
C LEU A 2 -72.88 8.59 42.07
N GLN A 3 -72.19 9.72 41.92
CA GLN A 3 -72.07 11.04 42.58
C GLN A 3 -71.18 11.90 41.62
N VAL A 4 -71.40 13.22 41.41
CA VAL A 4 -70.75 14.37 42.11
C VAL A 4 -69.22 14.42 41.95
N CYS A 5 -68.47 15.52 41.81
CA CYS A 5 -68.58 16.94 41.43
C CYS A 5 -67.15 17.51 41.59
N MET A 6 -66.87 18.69 40.99
CA MET A 6 -66.01 19.79 41.51
C MET A 6 -64.49 19.52 41.71
N THR A 7 -63.50 20.43 41.68
CA THR A 7 -63.25 21.83 41.24
C THR A 7 -61.75 22.11 41.51
N ASP A 8 -61.21 23.09 40.79
CA ASP A 8 -60.32 24.19 41.25
C ASP A 8 -58.79 24.15 41.41
N CYS A 9 -58.30 25.34 41.05
CA CYS A 9 -56.99 25.99 41.06
C CYS A 9 -56.46 26.38 42.46
N GLU A 10 -55.20 26.86 42.44
CA GLU A 10 -54.60 27.95 43.23
C GLU A 10 -53.51 27.62 44.28
N ARG A 11 -52.28 28.05 43.92
CA ARG A 11 -51.38 29.02 44.61
C ARG A 11 -50.97 28.87 46.09
N LYS A 12 -49.79 29.48 46.35
CA LYS A 12 -49.15 29.92 47.62
C LYS A 12 -48.38 28.81 48.37
N SER A 13 -47.24 29.02 49.03
CA SER A 13 -46.35 30.18 49.26
C SER A 13 -45.18 29.73 50.17
N LEU A 14 -44.02 30.36 50.03
CA LEU A 14 -43.05 30.79 51.07
C LEU A 14 -42.61 29.85 52.22
N GLY A 15 -41.29 29.66 52.32
CA GLY A 15 -40.48 29.48 53.55
C GLY A 15 -38.99 29.60 53.14
N MET A 16 -38.18 30.63 53.42
CA MET A 16 -37.81 31.41 54.61
C MET A 16 -37.12 30.62 55.74
N GLY A 17 -35.85 30.98 55.99
CA GLY A 17 -35.04 30.74 57.21
C GLY A 17 -34.02 29.58 57.08
N GLY A 18 -32.72 29.70 57.36
CA GLY A 18 -31.92 30.71 58.05
C GLY A 18 -30.90 30.02 58.98
N GLY A 19 -29.66 30.53 59.06
CA GLY A 19 -28.61 30.11 60.04
C GLY A 19 -27.31 29.65 59.35
N SER A 20 -26.23 30.44 59.20
CA SER A 20 -25.42 31.26 60.13
C SER A 20 -24.35 30.48 60.91
N SER A 21 -23.19 31.14 61.02
CA SER A 21 -21.97 30.88 61.82
C SER A 21 -21.03 29.78 61.31
N SER A 22 -19.71 29.91 61.16
CA SER A 22 -18.61 30.83 61.54
C SER A 22 -17.52 30.03 62.28
N ASN A 23 -16.28 30.52 62.16
CA ASN A 23 -15.04 30.18 62.90
C ASN A 23 -14.16 29.08 62.24
N THR A 24 -12.99 29.37 61.64
CA THR A 24 -11.77 30.06 62.14
C THR A 24 -11.27 29.40 63.44
N VAL A 25 -10.04 28.91 63.63
CA VAL A 25 -8.76 29.65 63.64
C VAL A 25 -7.59 28.70 64.08
N LEU A 26 -6.39 28.96 63.53
CA LEU A 26 -4.99 28.85 64.07
C LEU A 26 -4.30 27.54 64.54
N LEU A 27 -3.06 27.40 64.03
CA LEU A 27 -1.73 27.16 64.66
C LEU A 27 -1.55 25.91 65.58
N ALA A 28 -0.40 25.25 65.69
CA ALA A 28 0.99 25.71 65.63
C ALA A 28 1.96 24.53 65.40
N ALA A 29 3.22 24.91 65.20
CA ALA A 29 4.41 24.08 65.01
C ALA A 29 4.86 23.26 66.23
N GLY A 30 5.74 22.28 65.99
CA GLY A 30 6.53 21.62 67.05
C GLY A 30 7.50 20.56 66.51
N GLN A 31 8.79 20.80 66.71
CA GLN A 31 9.97 20.06 66.23
C GLN A 31 10.37 18.86 67.16
N PRO A 32 11.46 18.09 66.86
CA PRO A 32 11.56 16.64 67.09
C PRO A 32 12.48 16.19 68.24
N THR A 33 12.41 14.91 68.64
CA THR A 33 13.48 14.16 69.37
C THR A 33 13.34 12.65 69.08
N LEU A 34 14.35 11.99 68.49
CA LEU A 34 15.44 11.17 69.06
C LEU A 34 15.15 9.66 69.23
N ARG A 35 15.94 8.87 68.47
CA ARG A 35 16.58 7.56 68.73
C ARG A 35 15.84 6.44 69.50
N THR A 36 15.77 5.26 68.89
CA THR A 36 16.60 4.10 69.32
C THR A 36 16.76 3.01 68.25
N THR A 37 17.91 2.35 68.34
CA THR A 37 18.58 1.28 67.59
C THR A 37 17.90 -0.09 67.55
N VAL A 38 18.05 -0.85 66.44
CA VAL A 38 18.56 -2.25 66.28
C VAL A 38 18.84 -2.41 64.76
N GLY A 39 19.94 -2.92 64.18
CA GLY A 39 20.98 -3.84 64.61
C GLY A 39 20.95 -5.10 63.73
N SER A 40 21.54 -5.09 62.52
CA SER A 40 21.92 -6.34 61.80
C SER A 40 22.92 -6.08 60.66
N ALA A 41 24.10 -6.66 60.82
CA ALA A 41 25.24 -6.57 59.92
C ALA A 41 25.23 -7.69 58.87
N VAL A 42 25.57 -7.37 57.62
CA VAL A 42 25.88 -8.33 56.55
C VAL A 42 27.28 -8.03 56.02
N PRO A 43 28.19 -9.03 55.89
CA PRO A 43 29.59 -8.77 55.59
C PRO A 43 29.84 -8.50 54.10
N ARG A 44 30.64 -7.45 53.82
CA ARG A 44 31.14 -7.10 52.49
C ARG A 44 32.30 -8.02 52.09
N ARG A 45 32.17 -8.66 50.92
CA ARG A 45 33.24 -9.43 50.24
C ARG A 45 34.32 -8.51 49.64
N PRO A 46 35.59 -8.94 49.58
CA PRO A 46 36.71 -8.11 49.12
C PRO A 46 36.78 -7.99 47.59
N ARG A 47 37.16 -6.80 47.12
CA ARG A 47 37.46 -6.47 45.72
C ARG A 47 38.73 -7.19 45.26
N ARG A 48 38.59 -8.17 44.35
CA ARG A 48 39.71 -8.73 43.58
C ARG A 48 40.08 -7.80 42.42
N ARG A 49 41.22 -7.11 42.55
CA ARG A 49 41.98 -6.49 41.44
C ARG A 49 42.39 -7.59 40.45
N ARG A 50 41.90 -7.54 39.21
CA ARG A 50 42.42 -8.36 38.10
C ARG A 50 43.30 -7.48 37.21
N GLN A 51 44.62 -7.70 37.30
CA GLN A 51 45.60 -7.21 36.33
C GLN A 51 45.24 -7.74 34.93
N ARG A 52 45.08 -6.84 33.97
CA ARG A 52 45.01 -7.18 32.55
C ARG A 52 46.43 -7.19 31.98
N ARG A 53 46.91 -8.38 31.62
CA ARG A 53 48.07 -8.56 30.74
C ARG A 53 47.76 -7.95 29.37
N ARG A 54 48.66 -7.08 28.88
CA ARG A 54 48.73 -6.64 27.49
C ARG A 54 49.14 -7.85 26.64
N ALA A 55 48.32 -8.20 25.66
CA ALA A 55 48.72 -9.07 24.56
C ALA A 55 48.68 -8.22 23.28
N SER A 56 49.79 -8.22 22.56
CA SER A 56 50.05 -7.48 21.33
C SER A 56 49.07 -7.89 20.22
N ALA A 57 48.49 -6.90 19.53
CA ALA A 57 47.64 -7.11 18.37
C ALA A 57 48.50 -7.24 17.08
N PRO A 58 48.14 -8.09 16.12
CA PRO A 58 48.86 -8.21 14.86
C PRO A 58 48.54 -7.05 13.91
N VAL A 59 49.55 -6.60 13.19
CA VAL A 59 49.48 -5.56 12.16
C VAL A 59 48.66 -6.08 10.97
N PRO A 60 47.62 -5.37 10.51
CA PRO A 60 46.88 -5.76 9.31
C PRO A 60 47.61 -5.36 8.02
N SER A 61 47.50 -6.22 7.01
CA SER A 61 48.10 -6.07 5.67
C SER A 61 47.50 -4.88 4.87
N PRO A 62 48.26 -4.22 3.95
CA PRO A 62 47.97 -2.87 3.44
C PRO A 62 46.76 -2.73 2.51
N VAL A 63 46.17 -3.84 2.03
CA VAL A 63 45.22 -3.78 0.90
C VAL A 63 43.75 -3.58 1.33
N ASN A 64 43.39 -3.88 2.59
CA ASN A 64 41.99 -3.82 3.07
C ASN A 64 41.66 -2.63 3.99
N ALA A 65 42.53 -1.61 4.09
CA ALA A 65 42.33 -0.46 4.99
C ALA A 65 41.38 0.62 4.45
N ARG A 66 41.04 0.65 3.15
CA ARG A 66 40.39 1.83 2.53
C ARG A 66 38.87 1.91 2.69
N ALA A 67 38.14 0.78 2.72
CA ALA A 67 36.68 0.80 2.90
C ALA A 67 36.20 0.85 4.37
N ALA A 68 37.10 0.64 5.33
CA ALA A 68 36.81 0.65 6.77
C ALA A 68 36.97 2.03 7.45
N SER A 69 37.21 3.10 6.68
CA SER A 69 37.59 4.42 7.22
C SER A 69 36.47 5.47 7.26
N LEU A 70 35.20 5.08 7.44
CA LEU A 70 34.17 6.02 7.94
C LEU A 70 34.24 6.14 9.48
N SER A 71 35.45 6.16 10.03
CA SER A 71 35.69 6.64 11.39
C SER A 71 35.09 8.03 11.50
N ARG A 72 34.23 8.27 12.50
CA ARG A 72 33.72 9.61 12.83
C ARG A 72 34.89 10.58 12.79
N ARG A 73 34.88 11.52 11.84
CA ARG A 73 35.89 12.57 11.77
C ARG A 73 35.94 13.28 13.13
N PRO A 74 37.14 13.64 13.64
CA PRO A 74 37.28 14.22 14.95
C PRO A 74 36.43 15.50 15.09
N ARG A 75 36.01 15.79 16.32
CA ARG A 75 35.22 16.99 16.61
C ARG A 75 36.01 18.22 16.16
N GLY A 76 35.41 19.06 15.31
CA GLY A 76 36.08 20.22 14.71
C GLY A 76 36.64 20.02 13.30
N TYR A 77 36.72 18.78 12.78
CA TYR A 77 37.23 18.51 11.43
C TYR A 77 36.53 19.33 10.33
N TRP A 78 35.18 19.41 10.43
CA TRP A 78 34.33 20.15 9.50
C TRP A 78 34.28 21.66 9.72
N LEU A 79 34.98 22.19 10.73
CA LEU A 79 35.12 23.65 10.92
C LEU A 79 36.23 24.23 10.03
N SER A 80 37.17 23.38 9.58
CA SER A 80 38.20 23.80 8.62
C SER A 80 37.62 23.78 7.21
N GLU A 81 37.56 24.96 6.58
CA GLU A 81 37.12 25.10 5.20
C GLU A 81 37.95 24.26 4.24
N GLN A 82 39.26 24.18 4.43
CA GLN A 82 40.15 23.36 3.60
C GLN A 82 39.80 21.86 3.66
N ASN A 83 39.40 21.35 4.83
CA ASN A 83 38.96 19.95 4.96
C ASN A 83 37.63 19.71 4.24
N LEU A 84 36.70 20.66 4.34
CA LEU A 84 35.44 20.62 3.61
C LEU A 84 35.69 20.58 2.10
N LEU A 85 36.45 21.53 1.56
CA LEU A 85 36.74 21.61 0.13
C LEU A 85 37.46 20.35 -0.37
N ARG A 86 38.38 19.80 0.42
CA ARG A 86 39.08 18.53 0.11
C ARG A 86 38.11 17.35 0.00
N GLU A 87 37.21 17.21 0.97
CA GLU A 87 36.23 16.12 1.00
C GLU A 87 35.18 16.25 -0.11
N VAL A 88 34.75 17.48 -0.44
CA VAL A 88 33.88 17.74 -1.60
C VAL A 88 34.58 17.39 -2.91
N ARG A 89 35.84 17.81 -3.10
CA ARG A 89 36.63 17.47 -4.28
C ARG A 89 36.85 15.97 -4.42
N GLN A 90 37.18 15.30 -3.32
CA GLN A 90 37.33 13.85 -3.29
C GLN A 90 36.02 13.15 -3.66
N PHE A 91 34.89 13.59 -3.08
CA PHE A 91 33.57 13.02 -3.39
C PHE A 91 33.22 13.16 -4.88
N VAL A 92 33.52 14.31 -5.48
CA VAL A 92 33.30 14.54 -6.92
C VAL A 92 34.23 13.66 -7.77
N ALA A 93 35.52 13.59 -7.43
CA ALA A 93 36.50 12.77 -8.15
C ALA A 93 36.15 11.27 -8.11
N GLU A 94 35.67 10.75 -6.98
CA GLU A 94 35.23 9.35 -6.83
C GLU A 94 33.97 9.02 -7.65
N ARG A 95 33.21 10.04 -8.08
CA ARG A 95 31.95 9.89 -8.82
C ARG A 95 31.98 10.41 -10.25
N ALA A 96 33.13 10.90 -10.74
CA ALA A 96 33.29 11.59 -12.02
C ALA A 96 33.15 10.69 -13.26
N GLN A 97 32.03 9.95 -13.38
CA GLN A 97 31.51 9.44 -14.66
C GLN A 97 30.53 10.41 -15.32
N VAL A 98 30.27 11.58 -14.72
CA VAL A 98 29.37 12.61 -15.29
C VAL A 98 30.14 13.93 -15.38
N LEU A 99 31.01 14.05 -16.38
CA LEU A 99 31.44 15.35 -16.88
C LEU A 99 30.37 15.82 -17.88
N GLU A 100 29.78 16.99 -17.65
CA GLU A 100 28.96 17.69 -18.65
C GLU A 100 29.86 18.44 -19.65
N GLU A 101 29.27 18.90 -20.76
CA GLU A 101 29.83 19.30 -22.06
C GLU A 101 31.04 20.27 -22.06
N ASP A 102 31.31 20.97 -20.96
CA ASP A 102 32.37 21.99 -20.86
C ASP A 102 33.59 21.56 -20.00
N GLY A 103 33.61 20.32 -19.48
CA GLY A 103 34.73 19.80 -18.67
C GLY A 103 34.84 20.37 -17.23
N VAL A 104 33.95 21.29 -16.83
CA VAL A 104 33.89 21.81 -15.45
C VAL A 104 33.04 20.87 -14.56
N PRO A 105 33.56 20.35 -13.43
CA PRO A 105 32.79 19.47 -12.56
C PRO A 105 31.58 20.17 -11.93
N LEU A 106 30.46 19.46 -11.83
CA LEU A 106 29.26 19.93 -11.15
C LEU A 106 29.36 19.72 -9.64
N MET A 107 28.90 20.71 -8.88
CA MET A 107 28.71 20.59 -7.45
C MET A 107 27.64 19.52 -7.16
N PRO A 108 27.92 18.54 -6.28
CA PRO A 108 26.94 17.54 -5.88
C PRO A 108 25.67 18.19 -5.34
N SER A 109 24.53 17.71 -5.80
CA SER A 109 23.22 18.11 -5.27
C SER A 109 23.01 17.57 -3.86
N HIS A 110 22.12 18.24 -3.11
CA HIS A 110 21.67 17.80 -1.78
C HIS A 110 21.16 16.34 -1.78
N LEU A 111 20.53 15.89 -2.87
CA LEU A 111 20.05 14.50 -3.01
C LEU A 111 21.20 13.51 -3.21
N GLU A 112 22.20 13.83 -4.04
CA GLU A 112 23.34 12.95 -4.32
C GLU A 112 24.19 12.68 -3.07
N LEU A 113 24.41 13.69 -2.24
CA LEU A 113 25.10 13.56 -0.95
C LEU A 113 24.30 12.70 0.03
N ARG A 114 22.97 12.89 0.10
CA ARG A 114 22.09 12.09 0.95
C ARG A 114 22.05 10.63 0.51
N TYR A 115 21.95 10.34 -0.78
CA TYR A 115 21.97 8.97 -1.32
C TYR A 115 23.30 8.26 -1.10
N ALA A 116 24.42 9.00 -1.07
CA ALA A 116 25.72 8.46 -0.72
C ALA A 116 25.94 8.28 0.80
N GLY A 117 24.96 8.62 1.64
CA GLY A 117 25.09 8.58 3.09
C GLY A 117 26.02 9.66 3.66
N ARG A 118 26.44 10.65 2.86
CA ARG A 118 27.34 11.76 3.24
C ARG A 118 26.57 12.93 3.86
N CYS A 119 25.72 12.63 4.85
CA CYS A 119 24.94 13.63 5.58
C CYS A 119 25.81 14.57 6.44
N ASP A 120 27.03 14.13 6.77
CA ASP A 120 28.06 14.93 7.43
C ASP A 120 28.56 16.06 6.51
N LEU A 121 28.93 15.73 5.27
CA LEU A 121 29.41 16.68 4.27
C LEU A 121 28.33 17.71 3.92
N LEU A 122 27.08 17.26 3.80
CA LEU A 122 25.93 18.13 3.55
C LEU A 122 25.75 19.19 4.64
N ARG A 123 25.81 18.80 5.92
CA ARG A 123 25.73 19.75 7.04
C ARG A 123 26.94 20.69 7.10
N ALA A 124 28.11 20.23 6.67
CA ALA A 124 29.30 21.06 6.61
C ALA A 124 29.17 22.12 5.51
N ILE A 125 28.68 21.75 4.32
CA ILE A 125 28.38 22.67 3.22
C ILE A 125 27.39 23.75 3.67
N ASP A 126 26.29 23.37 4.33
CA ASP A 126 25.28 24.32 4.80
C ASP A 126 25.85 25.33 5.82
N ARG A 127 26.77 24.89 6.69
CA ARG A 127 27.42 25.78 7.67
C ARG A 127 28.44 26.72 7.05
N SER A 128 29.08 26.31 5.96
CA SER A 128 30.10 27.10 5.26
C SER A 128 29.52 28.05 4.22
N GLY A 129 28.23 28.43 4.30
CA GLY A 129 27.62 29.38 3.36
C GLY A 129 26.86 28.72 2.20
N GLY A 130 26.67 27.39 2.24
CA GLY A 130 25.83 26.64 1.31
C GLY A 130 26.54 26.19 0.03
N PHE A 131 25.79 25.48 -0.81
CA PHE A 131 26.31 24.83 -2.02
C PHE A 131 26.93 25.81 -3.01
N ALA A 132 26.39 27.02 -3.13
CA ALA A 132 26.91 28.01 -4.08
C ALA A 132 28.30 28.54 -3.69
N TYR A 133 28.48 28.86 -2.41
CA TYR A 133 29.77 29.29 -1.89
C TYR A 133 30.82 28.19 -2.06
N VAL A 134 30.51 26.96 -1.61
CA VAL A 134 31.46 25.84 -1.67
C VAL A 134 31.79 25.46 -3.12
N ALA A 135 30.81 25.51 -4.03
CA ALA A 135 31.05 25.28 -5.44
C ALA A 135 32.02 26.32 -6.03
N ASN A 136 31.82 27.61 -5.74
CA ASN A 136 32.72 28.66 -6.18
C ASN A 136 34.15 28.45 -5.66
N GLN A 137 34.31 28.09 -4.38
CA GLN A 137 35.60 27.77 -3.79
C GLN A 137 36.24 26.49 -4.37
N CYS A 138 35.43 25.54 -4.84
CA CYS A 138 35.90 24.33 -5.49
C CYS A 138 36.18 24.50 -7.00
N GLY A 139 35.77 25.61 -7.62
CA GLY A 139 35.77 25.77 -9.08
C GLY A 139 34.71 24.91 -9.78
N TYR A 140 33.60 24.62 -9.09
CA TYR A 140 32.52 23.77 -9.57
C TYR A 140 31.31 24.59 -10.01
N ARG A 141 30.58 24.09 -11.01
CA ARG A 141 29.32 24.69 -11.46
C ARG A 141 28.19 24.27 -10.51
N THR A 142 27.39 25.22 -10.07
CA THR A 142 26.22 24.93 -9.22
C THR A 142 25.02 24.56 -10.09
N ARG A 143 24.28 23.50 -9.73
CA ARG A 143 22.95 23.25 -10.33
C ARG A 143 21.91 24.27 -9.91
N GLN A 144 22.15 24.97 -8.80
CA GLN A 144 21.32 26.07 -8.33
C GLN A 144 21.90 27.40 -8.80
N LEU A 145 21.08 28.18 -9.49
CA LEU A 145 21.41 29.53 -9.91
C LEU A 145 21.61 30.43 -8.66
N PRO A 146 22.50 31.44 -8.72
CA PRO A 146 22.81 32.30 -7.57
C PRO A 146 21.57 32.90 -6.89
N HIS A 147 21.65 33.14 -5.58
CA HIS A 147 20.58 33.86 -4.88
C HIS A 147 20.37 35.23 -5.55
N GLY A 148 19.13 35.52 -5.96
CA GLY A 148 18.81 36.74 -6.71
C GLY A 148 18.87 36.63 -8.24
N HIS A 149 19.41 35.54 -8.81
CA HIS A 149 19.47 35.32 -10.26
C HIS A 149 18.12 35.52 -10.94
N TRP A 150 17.06 34.99 -10.33
CA TRP A 150 15.70 35.19 -10.80
C TRP A 150 15.09 36.50 -10.33
N ARG A 151 15.44 37.01 -9.14
CA ARG A 151 14.71 38.12 -8.51
C ARG A 151 15.07 39.49 -9.12
N HIS A 152 16.31 39.69 -9.53
CA HIS A 152 16.81 41.01 -9.93
C HIS A 152 16.83 41.25 -11.45
N HIS A 153 16.76 40.19 -12.26
CA HIS A 153 16.93 40.30 -13.71
C HIS A 153 15.84 39.56 -14.47
N PHE A 154 14.85 40.29 -14.97
CA PHE A 154 13.82 39.74 -15.87
C PHE A 154 14.44 39.11 -17.12
N LYS A 155 15.59 39.62 -17.59
CA LYS A 155 16.36 39.03 -18.72
C LYS A 155 16.65 37.54 -18.53
N ASN A 156 16.96 37.10 -17.31
CA ASN A 156 17.24 35.69 -17.02
C ASN A 156 15.99 34.83 -17.13
N VAL A 157 14.84 35.34 -16.65
CA VAL A 157 13.54 34.67 -16.81
C VAL A 157 13.17 34.59 -18.29
N ALA A 158 13.33 35.70 -19.01
CA ALA A 158 13.06 35.78 -20.44
C ALA A 158 13.87 34.76 -21.25
N GLN A 159 15.19 34.74 -21.04
CA GLN A 159 16.10 33.81 -21.70
C GLN A 159 15.76 32.36 -21.36
N ALA A 160 15.56 32.03 -20.08
CA ALA A 160 15.22 30.66 -19.68
C ALA A 160 13.88 30.17 -20.25
N VAL A 161 12.87 31.05 -20.34
CA VAL A 161 11.61 30.74 -21.01
C VAL A 161 11.80 30.53 -22.51
N GLN A 162 12.58 31.39 -23.18
CA GLN A 162 12.86 31.25 -24.61
C GLN A 162 13.65 29.97 -24.92
N THR A 163 14.69 29.66 -24.14
CA THR A 163 15.43 28.40 -24.26
C THR A 163 14.53 27.20 -24.05
N PHE A 164 13.63 27.24 -23.07
CA PHE A 164 12.65 26.17 -22.86
C PHE A 164 11.73 26.00 -24.08
N MET A 165 11.25 27.10 -24.67
CA MET A 165 10.40 27.07 -25.86
C MET A 165 11.12 26.54 -27.09
N GLN A 166 12.42 26.80 -27.22
CA GLN A 166 13.28 26.27 -28.29
C GLN A 166 13.55 24.77 -28.12
N GLN A 167 13.80 24.32 -26.88
CA GLN A 167 14.09 22.91 -26.57
C GLN A 167 12.84 22.03 -26.59
N HIS A 168 11.67 22.63 -26.34
CA HIS A 168 10.38 21.93 -26.31
C HIS A 168 9.38 22.65 -27.22
N PRO A 169 9.59 22.63 -28.55
CA PRO A 169 8.55 23.06 -29.47
C PRO A 169 7.31 22.23 -29.14
N SER A 170 6.23 22.90 -28.75
CA SER A 170 5.00 22.24 -28.32
C SER A 170 4.58 21.24 -29.41
N SER A 171 4.06 20.07 -29.04
CA SER A 171 3.70 18.97 -29.96
C SER A 171 2.55 19.27 -30.94
N LEU A 172 2.22 20.55 -31.13
CA LEU A 172 1.34 21.05 -32.17
C LEU A 172 2.22 21.85 -33.14
N PRO A 173 2.26 21.50 -34.44
CA PRO A 173 3.08 22.22 -35.40
C PRO A 173 2.70 23.70 -35.36
N PRO A 174 3.68 24.62 -35.36
CA PRO A 174 3.39 26.04 -35.44
C PRO A 174 2.72 26.29 -36.80
N SER A 175 1.40 26.49 -36.80
CA SER A 175 0.75 27.18 -37.92
C SER A 175 1.37 28.58 -38.01
N PRO A 176 1.69 29.09 -39.22
CA PRO A 176 2.32 30.41 -39.41
C PRO A 176 1.54 31.57 -38.79
N GLU A 177 0.28 31.36 -38.41
CA GLU A 177 -0.58 32.36 -37.77
C GLU A 177 -0.66 32.27 -36.23
N SER A 178 0.00 31.29 -35.60
CA SER A 178 -0.08 31.09 -34.15
C SER A 178 1.08 31.77 -33.43
N PRO A 179 0.88 32.94 -32.78
CA PRO A 179 1.94 33.61 -32.04
C PRO A 179 2.51 32.69 -30.95
N LEU A 180 3.83 32.77 -30.75
CA LEU A 180 4.57 32.04 -29.72
C LEU A 180 3.86 32.12 -28.37
N ARG A 181 3.71 30.95 -27.73
CA ARG A 181 2.92 30.76 -26.51
C ARG A 181 3.82 30.57 -25.31
N LEU A 182 3.51 31.24 -24.20
CA LEU A 182 4.20 30.98 -22.93
C LEU A 182 3.90 29.55 -22.41
N PRO A 183 4.92 28.77 -22.00
CA PRO A 183 4.71 27.45 -21.40
C PRO A 183 3.91 27.53 -20.09
N THR A 184 3.06 26.55 -19.82
CA THR A 184 2.31 26.48 -18.56
C THR A 184 3.18 26.02 -17.40
N ALA A 185 2.77 26.37 -16.17
CA ALA A 185 3.43 25.87 -14.97
C ALA A 185 3.38 24.32 -14.86
N ALA A 186 2.43 23.65 -15.52
CA ALA A 186 2.39 22.19 -15.58
C ALA A 186 3.46 21.65 -16.53
N GLU A 187 3.59 22.21 -17.73
CA GLU A 187 4.63 21.87 -18.72
C GLU A 187 6.04 22.07 -18.14
N LEU A 188 6.28 23.22 -17.48
CA LEU A 188 7.56 23.50 -16.83
C LEU A 188 7.88 22.50 -15.70
N ARG A 189 6.89 22.13 -14.86
CA ARG A 189 7.10 21.14 -13.79
C ARG A 189 7.35 19.73 -14.33
N ALA A 190 6.67 19.34 -15.41
CA ALA A 190 6.86 18.04 -16.04
C ALA A 190 8.31 17.85 -16.53
N GLN A 191 8.98 18.95 -16.92
CA GLN A 191 10.40 18.98 -17.32
C GLN A 191 11.36 19.34 -16.18
N GLY A 192 10.90 19.29 -14.92
CA GLY A 192 11.75 19.57 -13.76
C GLY A 192 12.08 21.05 -13.52
N GLN A 193 11.58 21.99 -14.34
CA GLN A 193 11.87 23.44 -14.29
C GLN A 193 11.12 24.18 -13.16
N HIS A 194 11.23 23.69 -11.92
CA HIS A 194 10.52 24.22 -10.75
C HIS A 194 10.98 25.64 -10.39
N SER A 195 12.27 25.94 -10.54
CA SER A 195 12.85 27.26 -10.30
C SER A 195 12.29 28.31 -11.26
N LEU A 196 12.12 27.97 -12.54
CA LEU A 196 11.56 28.86 -13.54
C LEU A 196 10.07 29.17 -13.26
N VAL A 197 9.29 28.20 -12.77
CA VAL A 197 7.90 28.45 -12.34
C VAL A 197 7.83 29.47 -11.21
N LEU A 198 8.70 29.36 -10.21
CA LEU A 198 8.79 30.33 -9.11
C LEU A 198 9.27 31.69 -9.61
N ALA A 199 10.23 31.71 -10.55
CA ALA A 199 10.72 32.94 -11.16
C ALA A 199 9.61 33.68 -11.92
N ILE A 200 8.81 32.97 -12.71
CA ILE A 200 7.65 33.53 -13.40
C ILE A 200 6.65 34.13 -12.40
N ALA A 201 6.41 33.44 -11.27
CA ALA A 201 5.54 33.97 -10.22
C ALA A 201 6.09 35.25 -9.57
N MET A 202 7.41 35.31 -9.30
CA MET A 202 8.07 36.49 -8.73
C MET A 202 8.02 37.72 -9.65
N HIS A 203 7.97 37.52 -10.98
CA HIS A 203 7.89 38.60 -11.98
C HIS A 203 6.45 38.99 -12.36
N GLY A 204 5.52 38.89 -11.42
CA GLY A 204 4.11 39.27 -11.64
C GLY A 204 3.27 38.18 -12.30
N GLY A 205 3.75 36.93 -12.31
CA GLY A 205 3.05 35.77 -12.85
C GLY A 205 3.15 35.64 -14.37
N SER A 206 2.59 34.55 -14.89
CA SER A 206 2.67 34.20 -16.31
C SER A 206 2.12 35.30 -17.23
N THR A 207 1.12 36.05 -16.79
CA THR A 207 0.51 37.13 -17.60
C THR A 207 1.47 38.30 -17.79
N ALA A 208 2.13 38.76 -16.72
CA ALA A 208 3.10 39.85 -16.79
C ALA A 208 4.36 39.44 -17.57
N VAL A 209 4.84 38.22 -17.35
CA VAL A 209 5.98 37.67 -18.08
C VAL A 209 5.65 37.51 -19.58
N ALA A 210 4.47 37.00 -19.92
CA ALA A 210 4.03 36.87 -21.32
C ALA A 210 3.91 38.22 -22.03
N ALA A 211 3.29 39.22 -21.37
CA ALA A 211 3.17 40.57 -21.91
C ALA A 211 4.54 41.20 -22.17
N ARG A 212 5.49 41.05 -21.24
CA ARG A 212 6.86 41.56 -21.39
C ARG A 212 7.68 40.83 -22.44
N LEU A 213 7.36 39.56 -22.72
CA LEU A 213 8.02 38.74 -23.74
C LEU A 213 7.39 38.88 -25.14
N GLY A 214 6.26 39.59 -25.27
CA GLY A 214 5.50 39.62 -26.52
C GLY A 214 4.91 38.27 -26.94
N VAL A 215 4.79 37.32 -25.99
CA VAL A 215 4.24 35.97 -26.25
C VAL A 215 2.80 35.88 -25.75
N ARG A 216 1.96 35.08 -26.42
CA ARG A 216 0.56 34.90 -26.03
C ARG A 216 0.50 34.09 -24.74
N ASN A 217 -0.11 34.66 -23.70
CA ASN A 217 -0.52 33.88 -22.53
C ASN A 217 -1.82 33.14 -22.88
N ILE A 218 -1.85 31.82 -22.74
CA ILE A 218 -3.06 31.01 -23.00
C ILE A 218 -4.22 31.38 -22.08
N ARG A 219 -3.93 31.91 -20.89
CA ARG A 219 -4.92 32.06 -19.83
C ARG A 219 -5.00 33.52 -19.41
N ARG A 220 -5.85 34.30 -20.10
CA ARG A 220 -6.27 35.61 -19.60
C ARG A 220 -6.92 35.41 -18.22
N ARG A 221 -6.55 36.21 -17.22
CA ARG A 221 -7.14 36.10 -15.88
C ARG A 221 -8.65 36.32 -16.00
N GLY A 222 -9.44 35.27 -15.75
CA GLY A 222 -10.89 35.31 -15.89
C GLY A 222 -11.46 34.70 -17.18
N TYR A 223 -10.66 34.11 -18.07
CA TYR A 223 -11.18 33.49 -19.31
C TYR A 223 -12.25 32.40 -19.02
N LEU A 224 -12.07 31.60 -17.96
CA LEU A 224 -13.08 30.62 -17.52
C LEU A 224 -14.38 31.26 -16.94
N ARG A 225 -14.51 32.58 -16.91
CA ARG A 225 -15.80 33.25 -16.61
C ARG A 225 -16.71 33.26 -17.82
N ASP A 226 -16.13 33.32 -19.01
CA ASP A 226 -16.87 33.24 -20.26
C ASP A 226 -17.35 31.79 -20.49
N ALA A 227 -18.61 31.64 -20.92
CA ALA A 227 -19.24 30.33 -21.06
C ALA A 227 -18.63 29.53 -22.22
N ASP A 228 -18.23 30.20 -23.31
CA ASP A 228 -17.68 29.54 -24.50
C ASP A 228 -16.24 29.07 -24.24
N ASP A 229 -15.42 29.89 -23.58
CA ASP A 229 -14.10 29.49 -23.10
C ASP A 229 -14.18 28.32 -22.13
N MET A 230 -15.16 28.34 -21.22
CA MET A 230 -15.41 27.24 -20.29
C MET A 230 -15.80 25.96 -21.05
N GLN A 231 -16.65 26.06 -22.06
CA GLN A 231 -17.07 24.92 -22.89
C GLN A 231 -15.89 24.31 -23.66
N ARG A 232 -15.05 25.15 -24.29
CA ARG A 232 -13.85 24.67 -25.01
C ARG A 232 -12.89 23.91 -24.10
N GLU A 233 -12.63 24.45 -22.90
CA GLU A 233 -11.77 23.79 -21.91
C GLU A 233 -12.36 22.48 -21.40
N LEU A 234 -13.68 22.43 -21.18
CA LEU A 234 -14.36 21.21 -20.81
C LEU A 234 -14.29 20.15 -21.92
N GLN A 235 -14.51 20.54 -23.19
CA GLN A 235 -14.39 19.63 -24.34
C GLN A 235 -12.97 19.09 -24.50
N GLN A 236 -11.96 19.93 -24.31
CA GLN A 236 -10.56 19.52 -24.40
C GLN A 236 -10.18 18.55 -23.26
N CYS A 237 -10.68 18.77 -22.04
CA CYS A 237 -10.32 17.96 -20.88
C CYS A 237 -11.15 16.68 -20.73
N PHE A 238 -12.41 16.71 -21.16
CA PHE A 238 -13.38 15.64 -20.97
C PHE A 238 -14.09 15.29 -22.29
N PRO A 239 -13.33 14.97 -23.36
CA PRO A 239 -13.91 14.76 -24.69
C PRO A 239 -14.91 13.61 -24.71
N GLN A 240 -14.68 12.54 -23.95
CA GLN A 240 -15.58 11.39 -23.88
C GLN A 240 -16.92 11.73 -23.21
N SER A 241 -16.90 12.41 -22.06
CA SER A 241 -18.12 12.79 -21.34
C SER A 241 -18.99 13.72 -22.18
N ILE A 242 -18.37 14.69 -22.87
CA ILE A 242 -19.10 15.73 -23.59
C ILE A 242 -19.49 15.30 -24.99
N ALA A 243 -18.58 14.72 -25.78
CA ALA A 243 -18.87 14.38 -27.18
C ALA A 243 -19.77 13.14 -27.30
N ARG A 244 -19.54 12.08 -26.50
CA ARG A 244 -20.29 10.81 -26.64
C ARG A 244 -21.61 10.80 -25.89
N HIS A 245 -21.66 11.42 -24.72
CA HIS A 245 -22.82 11.30 -23.83
C HIS A 245 -23.59 12.61 -23.66
N ARG A 246 -23.08 13.71 -24.25
CA ARG A 246 -23.52 15.08 -23.95
C ARG A 246 -23.55 15.34 -22.44
N GLN A 247 -22.68 14.71 -21.66
CA GLN A 247 -22.70 14.79 -20.20
C GLN A 247 -21.68 15.81 -19.66
N ALA A 248 -22.14 16.68 -18.76
CA ALA A 248 -21.24 17.54 -18.00
C ALA A 248 -20.39 16.68 -17.05
N PRO A 249 -19.07 16.92 -16.94
CA PRO A 249 -18.20 16.13 -16.08
C PRO A 249 -18.55 16.36 -14.60
N ARG A 250 -18.42 15.31 -13.79
CA ARG A 250 -18.66 15.38 -12.35
C ARG A 250 -17.54 16.14 -11.63
N SER A 251 -17.85 16.70 -10.46
CA SER A 251 -16.81 17.36 -9.64
C SER A 251 -15.65 16.42 -9.27
N ASP A 252 -15.91 15.13 -9.09
CA ASP A 252 -14.87 14.15 -8.81
C ASP A 252 -14.04 13.80 -10.06
N GLU A 253 -14.63 13.85 -11.27
CA GLU A 253 -13.91 13.70 -12.55
C GLU A 253 -12.97 14.88 -12.79
N VAL A 254 -13.46 16.11 -12.59
CA VAL A 254 -12.64 17.32 -12.74
C VAL A 254 -11.49 17.37 -11.74
N ARG A 255 -11.72 16.93 -10.48
CA ARG A 255 -10.68 16.79 -9.46
C ARG A 255 -9.67 15.69 -9.80
N ARG A 256 -10.13 14.54 -10.29
CA ARG A 256 -9.24 13.44 -10.74
C ARG A 256 -8.33 13.86 -11.89
N ALA A 257 -8.82 14.70 -12.80
CA ALA A 257 -8.03 15.31 -13.86
C ALA A 257 -7.07 16.42 -13.38
N ARG A 258 -7.03 16.71 -12.07
CA ARG A 258 -6.23 17.79 -11.45
C ARG A 258 -6.50 19.18 -12.03
N ARG A 259 -7.68 19.40 -12.62
CA ARG A 259 -8.14 20.69 -13.16
C ARG A 259 -8.94 21.48 -12.12
N TYR A 260 -8.27 21.84 -11.03
CA TYR A 260 -8.89 22.61 -9.93
C TYR A 260 -9.34 24.01 -10.37
N ASP A 261 -8.67 24.57 -11.38
CA ASP A 261 -9.05 25.81 -12.05
C ASP A 261 -10.46 25.73 -12.65
N ILE A 262 -10.75 24.62 -13.37
CA ILE A 262 -12.07 24.32 -13.92
C ILE A 262 -13.08 24.18 -12.77
N ASN A 263 -12.85 23.30 -11.79
CA ASN A 263 -13.82 23.10 -10.69
C ASN A 263 -14.12 24.41 -9.94
N HIS A 264 -13.10 25.24 -9.66
CA HIS A 264 -13.30 26.54 -9.02
C HIS A 264 -14.09 27.50 -9.92
N ALA A 265 -13.82 27.55 -11.22
CA ALA A 265 -14.58 28.39 -12.15
C ALA A 265 -16.05 27.96 -12.25
N ILE A 266 -16.32 26.65 -12.32
CA ILE A 266 -17.69 26.10 -12.33
C ILE A 266 -18.47 26.57 -11.10
N VAL A 267 -17.89 26.39 -9.91
CA VAL A 267 -18.57 26.73 -8.65
C VAL A 267 -18.73 28.24 -8.50
N ARG A 268 -17.67 29.02 -8.79
CA ARG A 268 -17.64 30.45 -8.48
C ARG A 268 -18.31 31.33 -9.54
N TYR A 269 -18.14 31.02 -10.82
CA TYR A 269 -18.57 31.90 -11.92
C TYR A 269 -19.82 31.37 -12.63
N HIS A 270 -19.99 30.06 -12.72
CA HIS A 270 -21.10 29.44 -13.44
C HIS A 270 -22.21 28.90 -12.51
N GLY A 271 -22.17 29.26 -11.22
CA GLY A 271 -23.20 28.89 -10.23
C GLY A 271 -23.29 27.39 -9.94
N GLY A 272 -22.19 26.66 -10.13
CA GLY A 272 -22.08 25.22 -9.89
C GLY A 272 -22.36 24.36 -11.12
N TYR A 273 -22.03 23.07 -11.00
CA TYR A 273 -22.15 22.08 -12.09
C TYR A 273 -23.56 21.98 -12.68
N THR A 274 -24.56 22.26 -11.85
CA THR A 274 -25.99 22.21 -12.18
C THR A 274 -26.40 23.31 -13.15
N ARG A 275 -25.93 24.54 -12.93
CA ARG A 275 -26.24 25.72 -13.75
C ARG A 275 -25.38 25.73 -15.01
N LEU A 276 -24.11 25.39 -14.89
CA LEU A 276 -23.24 25.25 -16.06
C LEU A 276 -23.73 24.19 -17.06
N ALA A 277 -24.15 23.02 -16.57
CA ALA A 277 -24.69 21.98 -17.46
C ALA A 277 -25.93 22.47 -18.22
N ALA A 278 -26.81 23.23 -17.56
CA ALA A 278 -27.97 23.83 -18.22
C ALA A 278 -27.55 24.90 -19.24
N ALA A 279 -26.62 25.79 -18.89
CA ALA A 279 -26.12 26.85 -19.77
C ALA A 279 -25.44 26.29 -21.03
N LEU A 280 -24.74 25.16 -20.91
CA LEU A 280 -24.04 24.50 -22.03
C LEU A 280 -24.89 23.44 -22.75
N ASN A 281 -26.18 23.31 -22.40
CA ASN A 281 -27.08 22.28 -22.92
C ASN A 281 -26.52 20.84 -22.81
N LEU A 282 -25.85 20.55 -21.69
CA LEU A 282 -25.29 19.24 -21.36
C LEU A 282 -26.23 18.47 -20.42
N CYS A 283 -26.47 17.20 -20.74
CA CYS A 283 -27.11 16.22 -19.88
C CYS A 283 -26.36 16.12 -18.54
N ARG A 284 -27.09 16.13 -17.42
CA ARG A 284 -26.47 15.86 -16.12
C ARG A 284 -26.09 14.39 -16.03
N SER A 285 -24.87 14.08 -15.59
CA SER A 285 -24.55 12.72 -15.16
C SER A 285 -25.39 12.40 -13.91
N LEU A 286 -26.28 11.40 -13.98
CA LEU A 286 -27.16 10.97 -12.88
C LEU A 286 -26.38 10.44 -11.65
N PRO A 287 -26.98 10.42 -10.44
CA PRO A 287 -28.39 10.72 -10.16
C PRO A 287 -28.59 11.90 -9.21
N TYR A 288 -29.52 12.76 -9.61
CA TYR A 288 -30.33 13.57 -8.71
C TYR A 288 -30.98 12.62 -7.68
N ARG A 289 -30.95 12.96 -6.38
CA ARG A 289 -31.94 12.39 -5.45
C ARG A 289 -33.30 12.66 -6.09
N ARG A 290 -34.02 11.61 -6.49
CA ARG A 290 -35.39 11.76 -7.02
C ARG A 290 -36.20 12.64 -6.04
N PRO A 291 -37.14 13.46 -6.52
CA PRO A 291 -37.91 14.35 -5.65
C PRO A 291 -38.44 13.62 -4.42
N PRO A 292 -38.58 14.31 -3.27
CA PRO A 292 -39.33 13.77 -2.15
C PRO A 292 -40.64 13.15 -2.67
N PHE A 293 -40.99 11.96 -2.20
CA PHE A 293 -42.16 11.17 -2.62
C PHE A 293 -42.10 10.46 -3.98
N TYR A 294 -41.05 10.66 -4.80
CA TYR A 294 -40.93 9.92 -6.07
C TYR A 294 -41.01 8.40 -5.89
N TRP A 295 -40.40 7.89 -4.82
CA TRP A 295 -40.41 6.45 -4.49
C TRP A 295 -41.65 5.97 -3.74
N ARG A 296 -42.62 6.85 -3.42
CA ARG A 296 -43.89 6.40 -2.82
C ARG A 296 -44.84 5.82 -3.87
N ASP A 297 -44.64 6.16 -5.14
CA ASP A 297 -45.41 5.63 -6.25
C ASP A 297 -44.80 4.28 -6.70
N PRO A 298 -45.53 3.15 -6.56
CA PRO A 298 -45.02 1.84 -6.97
C PRO A 298 -44.77 1.74 -8.47
N ALA A 299 -45.54 2.47 -9.31
CA ALA A 299 -45.36 2.43 -10.76
C ALA A 299 -43.98 2.95 -11.18
N ARG A 300 -43.51 4.02 -10.52
CA ARG A 300 -42.16 4.59 -10.77
C ARG A 300 -41.04 3.66 -10.34
N LEU A 301 -41.22 2.95 -9.21
CA LEU A 301 -40.28 1.90 -8.83
C LEU A 301 -40.26 0.79 -9.88
N HIS A 302 -41.43 0.35 -10.35
CA HIS A 302 -41.52 -0.73 -11.34
C HIS A 302 -40.84 -0.36 -12.66
N ASP A 303 -41.04 0.86 -13.16
CA ASP A 303 -40.43 1.35 -14.39
C ASP A 303 -38.91 1.44 -14.28
N GLU A 304 -38.41 1.97 -13.17
CA GLU A 304 -36.98 2.07 -12.90
C GLU A 304 -36.33 0.70 -12.71
N MET A 305 -37.01 -0.23 -12.06
CA MET A 305 -36.56 -1.62 -11.92
C MET A 305 -36.51 -2.30 -13.29
N ARG A 306 -37.55 -2.19 -14.12
CA ARG A 306 -37.56 -2.74 -15.48
C ARG A 306 -36.47 -2.11 -16.35
N ALA A 307 -36.24 -0.80 -16.25
CA ALA A 307 -35.14 -0.13 -16.93
C ALA A 307 -33.78 -0.66 -16.46
N PHE A 308 -33.60 -0.85 -15.15
CA PHE A 308 -32.40 -1.45 -14.59
C PHE A 308 -32.19 -2.88 -15.10
N ALA A 309 -33.22 -3.73 -15.07
CA ALA A 309 -33.14 -5.11 -15.54
C ALA A 309 -32.80 -5.18 -17.03
N ARG A 310 -33.44 -4.37 -17.89
CA ARG A 310 -33.08 -4.30 -19.32
C ARG A 310 -31.61 -3.92 -19.55
N ALA A 311 -31.04 -3.08 -18.68
CA ALA A 311 -29.67 -2.61 -18.81
C ALA A 311 -28.62 -3.59 -18.26
N THR A 312 -28.99 -4.49 -17.34
CA THR A 312 -28.01 -5.24 -16.53
C THR A 312 -28.28 -6.74 -16.40
N LEU A 313 -29.52 -7.18 -16.55
CA LEU A 313 -29.96 -8.54 -16.26
C LEU A 313 -30.73 -9.12 -17.45
N ALA A 314 -30.08 -10.03 -18.16
CA ALA A 314 -30.76 -10.89 -19.12
C ALA A 314 -31.66 -11.87 -18.34
N GLY A 315 -32.98 -11.69 -18.37
CA GLY A 315 -33.93 -12.75 -17.97
C GLY A 315 -34.97 -12.42 -16.88
N GLY A 316 -35.34 -11.16 -16.64
CA GLY A 316 -36.55 -10.85 -15.85
C GLY A 316 -36.55 -11.37 -14.40
N ARG A 317 -35.36 -11.61 -13.82
CA ARG A 317 -35.21 -11.97 -12.41
C ARG A 317 -35.07 -10.72 -11.54
N MET A 318 -35.53 -10.82 -10.30
CA MET A 318 -35.31 -9.76 -9.32
C MET A 318 -33.80 -9.61 -9.01
N PRO A 319 -33.22 -8.40 -9.11
CA PRO A 319 -31.82 -8.17 -8.79
C PRO A 319 -31.54 -8.43 -7.30
N LEU A 320 -30.34 -8.94 -7.02
CA LEU A 320 -29.82 -9.04 -5.66
C LEU A 320 -29.46 -7.64 -5.14
N GLN A 321 -29.52 -7.45 -3.83
CA GLN A 321 -29.14 -6.18 -3.20
C GLN A 321 -27.68 -5.81 -3.53
N SER A 322 -26.78 -6.79 -3.60
CA SER A 322 -25.38 -6.61 -4.01
C SER A 322 -25.24 -6.10 -5.45
N GLU A 323 -26.08 -6.58 -6.38
CA GLU A 323 -26.08 -6.14 -7.78
C GLU A 323 -26.54 -4.68 -7.91
N LEU A 324 -27.55 -4.27 -7.14
CA LEU A 324 -28.00 -2.88 -7.09
C LEU A 324 -26.93 -1.95 -6.50
N LEU A 325 -26.22 -2.39 -5.45
CA LEU A 325 -25.11 -1.63 -4.85
C LEU A 325 -23.93 -1.48 -5.81
N ALA A 326 -23.53 -2.57 -6.48
CA ALA A 326 -22.43 -2.57 -7.44
C ALA A 326 -22.66 -1.57 -8.58
N MET A 327 -23.92 -1.34 -8.95
CA MET A 327 -24.33 -0.38 -9.98
C MET A 327 -24.64 1.02 -9.42
N GLY A 328 -24.40 1.27 -8.14
CA GLY A 328 -24.66 2.56 -7.48
C GLY A 328 -26.14 2.91 -7.36
N ARG A 329 -27.05 1.93 -7.46
CA ARG A 329 -28.51 2.10 -7.38
C ARG A 329 -29.05 1.92 -5.96
N GLY A 330 -28.43 2.60 -5.00
CA GLY A 330 -28.89 2.61 -3.60
C GLY A 330 -30.30 3.21 -3.43
N ASP A 331 -30.71 4.06 -4.36
CA ASP A 331 -32.06 4.62 -4.46
C ASP A 331 -33.12 3.52 -4.65
N LEU A 332 -32.84 2.52 -5.49
CA LEU A 332 -33.74 1.38 -5.71
C LEU A 332 -33.85 0.49 -4.48
N ILE A 333 -32.76 0.28 -3.74
CA ILE A 333 -32.79 -0.52 -2.50
C ILE A 333 -33.72 0.13 -1.47
N TYR A 334 -33.63 1.45 -1.32
CA TYR A 334 -34.51 2.20 -0.44
C TYR A 334 -35.97 2.15 -0.90
N ALA A 335 -36.23 2.32 -2.19
CA ALA A 335 -37.56 2.25 -2.76
C ALA A 335 -38.18 0.85 -2.60
N ILE A 336 -37.42 -0.21 -2.85
CA ILE A 336 -37.85 -1.60 -2.62
C ILE A 336 -38.26 -1.80 -1.16
N ARG A 337 -37.52 -1.23 -0.20
CA ARG A 337 -37.87 -1.30 1.22
C ARG A 337 -39.19 -0.60 1.54
N ILE A 338 -39.46 0.56 0.93
CA ILE A 338 -40.74 1.27 1.09
C ILE A 338 -41.91 0.42 0.60
N HIS A 339 -41.74 -0.31 -0.50
CA HIS A 339 -42.79 -1.11 -1.14
C HIS A 339 -42.88 -2.55 -0.63
N GLY A 340 -42.55 -2.79 0.64
CA GLY A 340 -42.72 -4.10 1.29
C GLY A 340 -41.54 -5.08 1.11
N GLY A 341 -40.41 -4.61 0.59
CA GLY A 341 -39.20 -5.40 0.41
C GLY A 341 -39.10 -6.11 -0.93
N ILE A 342 -37.98 -6.81 -1.14
CA ILE A 342 -37.65 -7.48 -2.42
C ILE A 342 -38.75 -8.46 -2.83
N ASP A 343 -39.41 -9.11 -1.87
CA ASP A 343 -40.39 -10.17 -2.14
C ASP A 343 -41.71 -9.59 -2.64
N ALA A 344 -42.20 -8.54 -1.98
CA ALA A 344 -43.40 -7.84 -2.42
C ALA A 344 -43.22 -7.22 -3.82
N VAL A 345 -42.07 -6.58 -4.05
CA VAL A 345 -41.78 -5.96 -5.35
C VAL A 345 -41.56 -7.00 -6.45
N ALA A 346 -40.94 -8.14 -6.15
CA ALA A 346 -40.79 -9.24 -7.12
C ALA A 346 -42.15 -9.81 -7.55
N VAL A 347 -43.06 -10.03 -6.60
CA VAL A 347 -44.44 -10.46 -6.88
C VAL A 347 -45.17 -9.42 -7.72
N GLN A 348 -45.08 -8.13 -7.36
CA GLN A 348 -45.69 -7.04 -8.11
C GLN A 348 -45.16 -6.92 -9.55
N LEU A 349 -43.89 -7.23 -9.79
CA LEU A 349 -43.27 -7.19 -11.11
C LEU A 349 -43.47 -8.46 -11.93
N GLY A 350 -44.03 -9.53 -11.35
CA GLY A 350 -44.12 -10.85 -11.98
C GLY A 350 -42.74 -11.46 -12.24
N TRP A 351 -41.74 -11.12 -11.41
CA TRP A 351 -40.36 -11.56 -11.59
C TRP A 351 -40.06 -12.78 -10.74
N ALA A 352 -39.39 -13.76 -11.35
CA ALA A 352 -38.86 -14.88 -10.60
C ALA A 352 -37.83 -14.37 -9.59
N ARG A 353 -37.96 -14.84 -8.36
CA ARG A 353 -36.93 -14.61 -7.35
C ARG A 353 -35.68 -15.32 -7.85
N ALA A 354 -34.55 -14.61 -7.92
CA ALA A 354 -33.27 -15.30 -8.08
C ALA A 354 -33.21 -16.38 -6.99
N PRO A 355 -32.82 -17.63 -7.30
CA PRO A 355 -32.76 -18.70 -6.31
C PRO A 355 -31.94 -18.17 -5.14
N SER A 356 -32.63 -17.89 -4.03
CA SER A 356 -31.98 -17.35 -2.85
C SER A 356 -30.92 -18.37 -2.48
N VAL A 357 -29.66 -17.93 -2.40
CA VAL A 357 -28.59 -18.72 -1.80
C VAL A 357 -29.17 -19.29 -0.50
N ARG A 358 -29.23 -20.62 -0.48
CA ARG A 358 -30.03 -21.50 0.40
C ARG A 358 -30.47 -20.81 1.70
N ARG A 359 -31.76 -20.44 1.80
CA ARG A 359 -32.34 -20.13 3.12
C ARG A 359 -32.44 -21.45 3.88
N ASN A 360 -31.41 -21.75 4.66
CA ASN A 360 -31.41 -22.91 5.54
C ASN A 360 -32.65 -22.87 6.46
N ALA A 361 -33.26 -24.03 6.70
CA ALA A 361 -34.48 -24.15 7.49
C ALA A 361 -34.31 -23.48 8.87
N ARG A 362 -35.41 -22.94 9.43
CA ARG A 362 -35.38 -22.37 10.79
C ARG A 362 -34.84 -23.43 11.75
N GLY A 363 -33.78 -23.09 12.49
CA GLY A 363 -33.11 -24.02 13.41
C GLY A 363 -31.90 -24.77 12.83
N HIS A 364 -31.62 -24.69 11.53
CA HIS A 364 -30.47 -25.39 10.91
C HIS A 364 -29.15 -25.12 11.65
N TRP A 365 -28.87 -23.85 11.97
CA TRP A 365 -27.66 -23.42 12.69
C TRP A 365 -27.65 -23.73 14.20
N ALA A 366 -28.74 -24.29 14.74
CA ALA A 366 -28.75 -24.76 16.12
C ALA A 366 -27.99 -26.07 16.30
N SER A 367 -27.90 -26.90 15.24
CA SER A 367 -27.09 -28.13 15.25
C SER A 367 -25.62 -27.81 14.99
N LEU A 368 -24.74 -28.37 15.82
CA LEU A 368 -23.29 -28.28 15.62
C LEU A 368 -22.84 -29.11 14.40
N ASP A 369 -23.55 -30.21 14.08
CA ASP A 369 -23.21 -31.06 12.94
C ASP A 369 -23.49 -30.35 11.62
N ASN A 370 -24.59 -29.61 11.53
CA ASN A 370 -24.88 -28.77 10.36
C ASN A 370 -23.80 -27.69 10.18
N LEU A 371 -23.39 -27.05 11.29
CA LEU A 371 -22.27 -26.12 11.25
C LEU A 371 -20.99 -26.81 10.80
N ARG A 372 -20.70 -28.02 11.30
CA ARG A 372 -19.54 -28.81 10.90
C ARG A 372 -19.54 -29.07 9.39
N THR A 373 -20.63 -29.59 8.84
CA THR A 373 -20.73 -29.90 7.40
C THR A 373 -20.52 -28.66 6.54
N GLU A 374 -21.19 -27.55 6.86
CA GLU A 374 -21.08 -26.30 6.10
C GLU A 374 -19.69 -25.66 6.25
N LEU A 375 -19.09 -25.76 7.45
CA LEU A 375 -17.76 -25.22 7.71
C LEU A 375 -16.68 -26.07 7.06
N ASP A 376 -16.80 -27.41 7.06
CA ASP A 376 -15.89 -28.34 6.39
C ASP A 376 -15.96 -28.14 4.87
N ALA A 377 -17.16 -28.00 4.30
CA ALA A 377 -17.34 -27.66 2.89
C ALA A 377 -16.64 -26.33 2.54
N PHE A 378 -16.88 -25.29 3.34
CA PHE A 378 -16.21 -24.01 3.15
C PHE A 378 -14.69 -24.12 3.28
N VAL A 379 -14.19 -24.87 4.26
CA VAL A 379 -12.76 -25.05 4.51
C VAL A 379 -12.10 -25.79 3.35
N ASN A 380 -12.73 -26.83 2.82
CA ASN A 380 -12.21 -27.60 1.68
C ASN A 380 -12.16 -26.77 0.38
N GLU A 381 -13.11 -25.86 0.19
CA GLU A 381 -13.15 -25.00 -1.00
C GLU A 381 -12.22 -23.78 -0.92
N ASN A 382 -12.03 -23.21 0.28
CA ASN A 382 -11.45 -21.86 0.42
C ASN A 382 -10.25 -21.77 1.39
N CYS A 383 -9.96 -22.82 2.16
CA CYS A 383 -8.95 -22.79 3.23
C CYS A 383 -8.07 -24.05 3.20
N TYR A 384 -7.16 -24.14 4.17
CA TYR A 384 -6.42 -25.37 4.42
C TYR A 384 -7.27 -26.32 5.27
N PRO A 385 -7.40 -27.60 4.89
CA PRO A 385 -8.12 -28.60 5.67
C PRO A 385 -7.73 -28.63 7.15
N GLY A 386 -8.72 -28.73 8.03
CA GLY A 386 -8.52 -28.76 9.47
C GLY A 386 -8.21 -27.41 10.12
N MET A 387 -8.21 -26.31 9.38
CA MET A 387 -7.95 -24.97 9.92
C MET A 387 -9.27 -24.20 10.11
N MET A 388 -9.47 -23.63 11.30
CA MET A 388 -10.64 -22.79 11.58
C MET A 388 -10.51 -21.49 10.77
N PRO A 389 -11.46 -21.19 9.86
CA PRO A 389 -11.45 -19.94 9.11
C PRO A 389 -11.48 -18.73 10.04
N ARG A 390 -10.75 -17.66 9.67
CA ARG A 390 -10.88 -16.39 10.37
C ARG A 390 -12.28 -15.83 10.14
N MET A 391 -12.88 -15.23 11.16
CA MET A 391 -14.22 -14.67 11.07
C MET A 391 -14.29 -13.57 10.00
N GLU A 392 -13.23 -12.78 9.86
CA GLU A 392 -13.08 -11.75 8.82
C GLU A 392 -13.11 -12.37 7.41
N TYR A 393 -12.47 -13.52 7.23
CA TYR A 393 -12.41 -14.20 5.95
C TYR A 393 -13.80 -14.71 5.54
N LEU A 394 -14.53 -15.34 6.48
CA LEU A 394 -15.92 -15.75 6.25
C LEU A 394 -16.82 -14.57 5.84
N ARG A 395 -16.68 -13.40 6.48
CA ARG A 395 -17.41 -12.18 6.08
C ARG A 395 -17.05 -11.71 4.67
N SER A 396 -15.76 -11.70 4.32
CA SER A 396 -15.32 -11.28 2.98
C SER A 396 -15.81 -12.21 1.87
N CYS A 397 -16.07 -13.48 2.18
CA CYS A 397 -16.69 -14.44 1.28
C CYS A 397 -18.23 -14.40 1.31
N GLY A 398 -18.83 -13.44 2.01
CA GLY A 398 -20.29 -13.32 2.16
C GLY A 398 -20.94 -14.37 3.06
N ARG A 399 -20.15 -15.24 3.73
CA ARG A 399 -20.63 -16.30 4.62
C ARG A 399 -20.91 -15.80 6.04
N ASN A 400 -21.76 -14.77 6.13
CA ASN A 400 -22.21 -14.21 7.40
C ASN A 400 -23.08 -15.19 8.21
N ASP A 401 -23.70 -16.16 7.52
CA ASP A 401 -24.40 -17.31 8.08
C ASP A 401 -23.48 -18.16 8.98
N LEU A 402 -22.31 -18.53 8.47
CA LEU A 402 -21.29 -19.27 9.24
C LEU A 402 -20.76 -18.44 10.40
N VAL A 403 -20.53 -17.15 10.19
CA VAL A 403 -20.09 -16.23 11.26
C VAL A 403 -21.09 -16.21 12.42
N TYR A 404 -22.38 -16.11 12.11
CA TYR A 404 -23.45 -16.14 13.09
C TYR A 404 -23.54 -17.50 13.80
N ALA A 405 -23.50 -18.60 13.05
CA ALA A 405 -23.53 -19.94 13.61
C ALA A 405 -22.34 -20.21 14.55
N ILE A 406 -21.14 -19.80 14.17
CA ILE A 406 -19.93 -19.93 15.01
C ILE A 406 -20.09 -19.16 16.33
N ARG A 407 -20.60 -17.92 16.27
CA ARG A 407 -20.88 -17.11 17.48
C ARG A 407 -21.91 -17.78 18.38
N ARG A 408 -22.98 -18.34 17.80
CA ARG A 408 -24.03 -19.07 18.53
C ARG A 408 -23.48 -20.29 19.27
N HIS A 409 -22.48 -20.97 18.70
CA HIS A 409 -21.83 -22.14 19.30
C HIS A 409 -20.63 -21.79 20.20
N GLY A 410 -20.60 -20.59 20.78
CA GLY A 410 -19.58 -20.17 21.75
C GLY A 410 -18.34 -19.50 21.15
N GLY A 411 -18.41 -19.11 19.87
CA GLY A 411 -17.33 -18.42 19.16
C GLY A 411 -16.29 -19.35 18.54
N PRO A 412 -15.34 -18.79 17.79
CA PRO A 412 -14.43 -19.58 16.96
C PRO A 412 -13.50 -20.50 17.77
N ALA A 413 -13.15 -20.12 19.00
CA ALA A 413 -12.35 -20.95 19.89
C ALA A 413 -13.09 -22.21 20.33
N ALA A 414 -14.35 -22.06 20.74
CA ALA A 414 -15.18 -23.16 21.24
C ALA A 414 -15.53 -24.12 20.09
N VAL A 415 -15.95 -23.56 18.95
CA VAL A 415 -16.24 -24.33 17.73
C VAL A 415 -14.99 -25.08 17.25
N ALA A 416 -13.84 -24.41 17.16
CA ALA A 416 -12.61 -25.08 16.76
C ALA A 416 -12.20 -26.20 17.73
N GLY A 417 -12.38 -26.00 19.04
CA GLY A 417 -12.17 -27.03 20.05
C GLY A 417 -13.09 -28.25 19.87
N ARG A 418 -14.38 -28.02 19.61
CA ARG A 418 -15.39 -29.07 19.42
C ARG A 418 -15.27 -29.80 18.09
N LEU A 419 -14.85 -29.10 17.04
CA LEU A 419 -14.68 -29.65 15.68
C LEU A 419 -13.26 -30.12 15.39
N HIS A 420 -12.37 -30.07 16.39
CA HIS A 420 -10.94 -30.39 16.25
C HIS A 420 -10.22 -29.58 15.15
N LEU A 421 -10.67 -28.35 14.90
CA LEU A 421 -10.05 -27.43 13.95
C LEU A 421 -8.92 -26.62 14.63
N PHE A 422 -7.87 -26.29 13.87
CA PHE A 422 -6.78 -25.43 14.32
C PHE A 422 -7.20 -23.97 14.30
N TRP A 423 -7.23 -23.34 15.47
CA TRP A 423 -7.57 -21.92 15.60
C TRP A 423 -6.35 -21.07 15.93
N PHE A 424 -6.09 -20.05 15.10
CA PHE A 424 -5.00 -19.08 15.29
C PHE A 424 -5.18 -18.19 16.52
N GLY A 425 -6.28 -18.22 17.25
CA GLY A 425 -6.47 -17.32 18.40
C GLY A 425 -6.45 -15.82 18.04
N PRO A 426 -6.81 -14.94 18.98
CA PRO A 426 -6.51 -13.51 18.85
C PRO A 426 -5.01 -13.27 19.02
N SER A 427 -4.47 -12.19 18.44
CA SER A 427 -3.05 -11.83 18.61
C SER A 427 -2.67 -11.66 20.09
N THR A 428 -3.63 -11.25 20.94
CA THR A 428 -3.47 -11.15 22.40
C THR A 428 -3.19 -12.51 23.07
N PHE A 429 -3.74 -13.60 22.55
CA PHE A 429 -3.45 -14.96 23.02
C PHE A 429 -1.97 -15.29 22.79
N TRP A 430 -1.43 -15.00 21.60
CA TRP A 430 -0.03 -15.27 21.28
C TRP A 430 0.94 -14.29 21.90
N ARG A 431 0.54 -13.04 22.18
CA ARG A 431 1.38 -12.07 22.90
C ARG A 431 1.79 -12.59 24.28
N ARG A 432 0.97 -13.43 24.93
CA ARG A 432 1.33 -14.12 26.17
C ARG A 432 2.25 -15.30 25.85
N PHE A 433 3.54 -15.16 26.19
CA PHE A 433 4.55 -16.17 25.91
C PHE A 433 4.21 -17.56 26.49
N ASP A 434 3.52 -17.63 27.63
CA ASP A 434 3.12 -18.90 28.23
C ASP A 434 2.17 -19.72 27.37
N ASN A 435 1.32 -19.07 26.58
CA ASN A 435 0.43 -19.76 25.65
C ASN A 435 1.21 -20.41 24.51
N LEU A 436 2.16 -19.66 23.93
CA LEU A 436 3.11 -20.21 22.94
C LEU A 436 3.89 -21.38 23.55
N ARG A 437 4.47 -21.19 24.74
CA ARG A 437 5.24 -22.22 25.45
C ARG A 437 4.42 -23.50 25.68
N LYS A 438 3.16 -23.38 26.12
CA LYS A 438 2.26 -24.53 26.31
C LYS A 438 1.98 -25.25 24.99
N ARG A 439 1.57 -24.52 23.95
CA ARG A 439 1.24 -25.09 22.63
C ARG A 439 2.45 -25.74 21.96
N LEU A 440 3.63 -25.12 22.07
CA LEU A 440 4.86 -25.65 21.51
C LEU A 440 5.29 -26.94 22.22
N ARG A 441 5.16 -27.03 23.55
CA ARG A 441 5.43 -28.26 24.31
C ARG A 441 4.49 -29.41 23.94
N VAL A 442 3.19 -29.14 23.81
CA VAL A 442 2.21 -30.15 23.36
C VAL A 442 2.56 -30.64 21.95
N PHE A 443 2.90 -29.72 21.05
CA PHE A 443 3.36 -30.09 19.71
C PHE A 443 4.61 -30.99 19.76
N MET A 444 5.63 -30.61 20.52
CA MET A 444 6.86 -31.38 20.64
C MET A 444 6.62 -32.77 21.24
N ALA A 445 5.76 -32.89 22.24
CA ALA A 445 5.36 -34.17 22.83
C ALA A 445 4.65 -35.07 21.80
N ASN A 446 3.74 -34.50 21.01
CA ASN A 446 2.97 -35.25 20.00
C ASN A 446 3.82 -35.63 18.78
N SER A 447 4.83 -34.83 18.42
CA SER A 447 5.70 -35.07 17.27
C SER A 447 6.94 -35.89 17.59
N GLY A 448 7.12 -36.34 18.83
CA GLY A 448 8.31 -37.09 19.26
C GLY A 448 9.61 -36.28 19.21
N LEU A 449 9.53 -34.95 19.16
CA LEU A 449 10.71 -34.08 19.14
C LEU A 449 11.30 -33.96 20.54
N SER A 450 12.64 -33.97 20.64
CA SER A 450 13.32 -33.86 21.93
C SER A 450 12.88 -32.61 22.70
N PRO A 451 12.49 -32.71 23.99
CA PRO A 451 12.01 -31.58 24.79
C PRO A 451 13.06 -30.47 24.97
N ARG A 452 14.33 -30.76 24.66
CA ARG A 452 15.45 -29.83 24.76
C ARG A 452 15.77 -29.14 23.44
N LEU A 453 15.12 -29.50 22.33
CA LEU A 453 15.43 -28.99 21.00
C LEU A 453 14.26 -28.17 20.46
N MET A 454 14.51 -26.93 20.09
CA MET A 454 13.50 -26.06 19.50
C MET A 454 13.16 -26.57 18.08
N PRO A 455 11.86 -26.82 17.78
CA PRO A 455 11.44 -27.18 16.44
C PRO A 455 11.85 -26.11 15.42
N LEU A 456 12.29 -26.55 14.24
CA LEU A 456 12.54 -25.66 13.12
C LEU A 456 11.21 -25.12 12.57
N GLN A 457 11.25 -23.93 11.97
CA GLN A 457 10.06 -23.36 11.35
C GLN A 457 9.50 -24.27 10.26
N GLU A 458 10.35 -24.97 9.51
CA GLU A 458 9.95 -25.95 8.50
C GLU A 458 9.21 -27.15 9.08
N GLU A 459 9.61 -27.64 10.25
CA GLU A 459 8.91 -28.74 10.94
C GLU A 459 7.51 -28.32 11.38
N LEU A 460 7.38 -27.09 11.89
CA LEU A 460 6.08 -26.52 12.24
C LEU A 460 5.18 -26.36 11.00
N VAL A 461 5.73 -25.89 9.87
CA VAL A 461 5.00 -25.74 8.61
C VAL A 461 4.58 -27.10 8.04
N ARG A 462 5.50 -28.07 8.01
CA ARG A 462 5.22 -29.43 7.53
C ARG A 462 4.14 -30.13 8.34
N ALA A 463 4.05 -29.83 9.63
CA ALA A 463 3.01 -30.33 10.51
C ALA A 463 1.70 -29.51 10.46
N GLY A 464 1.57 -28.52 9.55
CA GLY A 464 0.41 -27.65 9.45
C GLY A 464 0.22 -26.68 10.63
N ARG A 465 1.23 -26.55 11.50
CA ARG A 465 1.19 -25.75 12.73
C ARG A 465 1.61 -24.31 12.49
N PHE A 466 0.92 -23.65 11.56
CA PHE A 466 1.11 -22.24 11.25
C PHE A 466 0.80 -21.31 12.44
N ASP A 467 -0.06 -21.77 13.36
CA ASP A 467 -0.35 -21.12 14.63
C ASP A 467 0.93 -20.92 15.47
N LEU A 468 1.75 -21.98 15.56
CA LEU A 468 3.03 -21.96 16.26
C LEU A 468 4.07 -21.11 15.52
N VAL A 469 4.12 -21.18 14.19
CA VAL A 469 5.02 -20.33 13.38
C VAL A 469 4.75 -18.86 13.64
N TYR A 470 3.47 -18.47 13.61
CA TYR A 470 3.04 -17.10 13.91
C TYR A 470 3.44 -16.70 15.33
N GLY A 471 3.13 -17.53 16.33
CA GLY A 471 3.51 -17.28 17.72
C GLY A 471 5.02 -17.13 17.90
N VAL A 472 5.83 -18.01 17.28
CA VAL A 472 7.29 -17.94 17.33
C VAL A 472 7.81 -16.63 16.73
N ASN A 473 7.31 -16.22 15.56
CA ASN A 473 7.69 -14.98 14.92
C ASN A 473 7.31 -13.74 15.74
N LEU A 474 6.13 -13.75 16.37
CA LEU A 474 5.66 -12.67 17.24
C LEU A 474 6.59 -12.45 18.45
N HIS A 475 7.26 -13.51 18.92
CA HIS A 475 8.24 -13.45 20.01
C HIS A 475 9.69 -13.29 19.53
N GLY A 476 9.90 -12.81 18.31
CA GLY A 476 11.22 -12.51 17.75
C GLY A 476 11.90 -13.69 17.04
N GLY A 477 11.15 -14.74 16.71
CA GLY A 477 11.61 -15.89 15.95
C GLY A 477 12.11 -17.07 16.81
N VAL A 478 12.61 -18.09 16.13
CA VAL A 478 13.00 -19.38 16.73
C VAL A 478 14.05 -19.20 17.85
N TYR A 479 15.05 -18.33 17.63
CA TYR A 479 16.16 -18.19 18.58
C TYR A 479 15.77 -17.52 19.92
N PRO A 480 15.08 -16.35 19.95
CA PRO A 480 14.64 -15.78 21.22
C PRO A 480 13.69 -16.69 21.99
N VAL A 481 12.79 -17.39 21.28
CA VAL A 481 11.86 -18.35 21.88
C VAL A 481 12.60 -19.53 22.48
N ALA A 482 13.51 -20.16 21.73
CA ALA A 482 14.33 -21.26 22.22
C ALA A 482 15.11 -20.88 23.48
N ARG A 483 15.78 -19.72 23.46
CA ARG A 483 16.51 -19.19 24.62
C ARG A 483 15.59 -18.97 25.82
N ARG A 484 14.39 -18.42 25.60
CA ARG A 484 13.40 -18.17 26.67
C ARG A 484 12.77 -19.46 27.21
N MET A 485 12.71 -20.52 26.41
CA MET A 485 12.25 -21.86 26.84
C MET A 485 13.36 -22.75 27.42
N GLY A 486 14.63 -22.31 27.39
CA GLY A 486 15.78 -23.14 27.78
C GLY A 486 16.07 -24.27 26.78
N MET A 487 15.65 -24.14 25.53
CA MET A 487 15.86 -25.10 24.45
C MET A 487 17.10 -24.74 23.63
N ARG A 488 17.75 -25.75 23.07
CA ARG A 488 18.82 -25.63 22.07
C ARG A 488 18.18 -25.47 20.69
N VAL A 489 18.74 -24.62 19.84
CA VAL A 489 18.38 -24.60 18.41
C VAL A 489 19.32 -25.57 17.70
N GLN A 490 18.77 -26.39 16.82
CA GLN A 490 19.51 -27.43 16.08
C GLN A 490 20.71 -26.86 15.31
N ALA A 491 20.57 -25.63 14.80
CA ALA A 491 21.69 -24.81 14.32
C ALA A 491 22.14 -23.82 15.41
N PRO A 492 23.31 -24.01 16.05
CA PRO A 492 23.81 -23.05 17.02
C PRO A 492 24.07 -21.71 16.33
N ARG A 493 23.65 -20.63 17.01
CA ARG A 493 23.88 -19.26 16.57
C ARG A 493 25.36 -19.08 16.30
N ARG A 494 25.70 -18.80 15.04
CA ARG A 494 27.10 -18.63 14.64
C ARG A 494 27.74 -17.48 15.44
N PRO A 495 29.04 -17.58 15.84
CA PRO A 495 29.71 -16.57 16.64
C PRO A 495 29.60 -15.15 16.06
N ARG A 496 29.75 -14.13 16.91
CA ARG A 496 29.86 -12.74 16.43
C ARG A 496 31.04 -12.67 15.45
N PHE A 497 30.83 -12.06 14.29
CA PHE A 497 31.78 -12.00 13.16
C PHE A 497 31.99 -13.29 12.36
N TYR A 498 31.26 -14.38 12.64
CA TYR A 498 31.35 -15.61 11.83
C TYR A 498 31.12 -15.33 10.33
N TRP A 499 30.10 -14.53 10.03
CA TRP A 499 29.74 -14.12 8.67
C TRP A 499 30.69 -13.09 8.03
N ASN A 500 31.71 -12.61 8.75
CA ASN A 500 32.74 -11.74 8.17
C ASN A 500 33.84 -12.54 7.49
N SER A 501 33.93 -13.85 7.73
CA SER A 501 34.82 -14.74 6.99
C SER A 501 34.10 -15.29 5.78
N LEU A 502 34.70 -15.12 4.60
CA LEU A 502 34.18 -15.63 3.34
C LEU A 502 34.11 -17.16 3.34
N ALA A 503 35.15 -17.82 3.84
CA ALA A 503 35.21 -19.28 3.97
C ALA A 503 34.06 -19.86 4.82
N HIS A 504 33.53 -19.10 5.78
CA HIS A 504 32.36 -19.52 6.53
C HIS A 504 31.06 -19.38 5.72
N VAL A 505 30.94 -18.34 4.90
CA VAL A 505 29.80 -18.18 3.99
C VAL A 505 29.79 -19.31 2.97
N GLU A 506 30.94 -19.60 2.38
CA GLU A 506 31.14 -20.69 1.41
C GLU A 506 30.71 -22.03 2.02
N ARG A 507 31.28 -22.41 3.18
CA ARG A 507 30.93 -23.65 3.87
C ARG A 507 29.43 -23.79 4.19
N GLU A 508 28.81 -22.70 4.63
CA GLU A 508 27.38 -22.70 4.96
C GLU A 508 26.50 -22.78 3.72
N LEU A 509 26.93 -22.15 2.63
CA LEU A 509 26.26 -22.18 1.35
C LEU A 509 26.36 -23.56 0.70
N ASP A 510 27.53 -24.21 0.77
CA ASP A 510 27.72 -25.59 0.33
C ASP A 510 26.83 -26.55 1.12
N ALA A 511 26.82 -26.42 2.46
CA ALA A 511 25.94 -27.22 3.31
C ALA A 511 24.45 -26.97 2.99
N PHE A 512 24.09 -25.73 2.65
CA PHE A 512 22.74 -25.40 2.21
C PHE A 512 22.39 -26.06 0.88
N LEU A 513 23.28 -25.99 -0.12
CA LEU A 513 23.10 -26.62 -1.42
C LEU A 513 23.02 -28.15 -1.31
N MET A 514 23.82 -28.75 -0.42
CA MET A 514 23.75 -30.19 -0.15
C MET A 514 22.43 -30.63 0.49
N ASN A 515 21.82 -29.79 1.35
CA ASN A 515 20.62 -30.17 2.09
C ASN A 515 19.30 -29.83 1.37
N THR A 516 19.27 -28.80 0.53
CA THR A 516 18.02 -28.28 -0.03
C THR A 516 17.69 -28.81 -1.42
N GLN A 517 18.64 -29.43 -2.10
CA GLN A 517 18.41 -29.91 -3.46
C GLN A 517 18.17 -31.42 -3.45
N PRO A 518 16.98 -31.90 -3.82
CA PRO A 518 16.78 -33.32 -4.10
C PRO A 518 17.77 -33.72 -5.21
N THR A 519 18.25 -34.94 -5.15
CA THR A 519 19.38 -35.56 -5.88
C THR A 519 19.40 -35.46 -7.42
N GLY A 520 18.57 -34.62 -8.05
CA GLY A 520 18.66 -34.28 -9.47
C GLY A 520 19.94 -33.51 -9.80
N ARG A 521 20.79 -34.12 -10.63
CA ARG A 521 22.18 -33.71 -10.93
C ARG A 521 22.42 -32.27 -11.43
N GLY A 522 21.38 -31.49 -11.79
CA GLY A 522 21.57 -30.19 -12.46
C GLY A 522 21.69 -28.95 -11.56
N HIS A 523 21.16 -28.97 -10.33
CA HIS A 523 20.99 -27.73 -9.56
C HIS A 523 22.19 -27.35 -8.67
N ARG A 524 23.16 -28.25 -8.49
CA ARG A 524 24.39 -27.96 -7.74
C ARG A 524 25.27 -26.92 -8.43
N GLU A 525 25.05 -26.70 -9.71
CA GLU A 525 25.80 -25.74 -10.49
C GLU A 525 25.31 -24.29 -10.29
N HIS A 526 24.14 -24.06 -9.72
CA HIS A 526 23.54 -22.72 -9.68
C HIS A 526 23.55 -22.11 -8.28
N MET A 527 23.97 -20.84 -8.19
CA MET A 527 23.91 -20.03 -6.99
C MET A 527 22.45 -19.88 -6.53
N PRO A 528 22.11 -20.14 -5.25
CA PRO A 528 20.73 -20.02 -4.80
C PRO A 528 20.30 -18.55 -4.75
N THR A 529 19.05 -18.29 -5.15
CA THR A 529 18.50 -16.93 -5.13
C THR A 529 18.31 -16.43 -3.69
N SER A 530 18.23 -15.10 -3.52
CA SER A 530 17.89 -14.54 -2.20
C SER A 530 16.54 -15.05 -1.70
N ALA A 531 15.55 -15.24 -2.59
CA ALA A 531 14.23 -15.75 -2.22
C ALA A 531 14.30 -17.19 -1.69
N MET A 532 15.09 -18.06 -2.32
CA MET A 532 15.31 -19.43 -1.84
C MET A 532 15.88 -19.48 -0.43
N LEU A 533 16.92 -18.66 -0.16
CA LEU A 533 17.50 -18.56 1.18
C LEU A 533 16.51 -18.02 2.21
N LEU A 534 15.70 -17.03 1.85
CA LEU A 534 14.68 -16.47 2.74
C LEU A 534 13.56 -17.48 3.05
N LYS A 535 13.10 -18.24 2.04
CA LYS A 535 12.08 -19.29 2.20
C LYS A 535 12.55 -20.41 3.13
N ALA A 536 13.85 -20.74 3.08
CA ALA A 536 14.49 -21.67 4.00
C ALA A 536 14.90 -21.03 5.35
N GLY A 537 14.48 -19.79 5.64
CA GLY A 537 14.79 -19.10 6.90
C GLY A 537 16.26 -18.67 7.07
N ARG A 538 17.10 -18.80 6.04
CA ARG A 538 18.54 -18.44 6.03
C ARG A 538 18.77 -16.98 5.67
N GLN A 539 18.04 -16.07 6.34
CA GLN A 539 18.15 -14.63 6.12
C GLN A 539 19.56 -14.09 6.47
N ASP A 540 20.22 -14.75 7.43
CA ASP A 540 21.59 -14.48 7.86
C ASP A 540 22.60 -14.70 6.73
N MET A 541 22.47 -15.80 6.00
CA MET A 541 23.30 -16.14 4.85
C MET A 541 23.09 -15.15 3.70
N ALA A 542 21.84 -14.83 3.36
CA ALA A 542 21.54 -13.81 2.33
C ALA A 542 22.18 -12.44 2.67
N ALA A 543 22.15 -12.05 3.95
CA ALA A 543 22.82 -10.84 4.41
C ALA A 543 24.36 -10.93 4.43
N ALA A 544 24.92 -12.13 4.60
CA ALA A 544 26.35 -12.37 4.52
C ALA A 544 26.84 -12.30 3.06
N ILE A 545 26.15 -12.94 2.12
CA ILE A 545 26.45 -12.89 0.68
C ILE A 545 26.49 -11.45 0.18
N ARG A 546 25.52 -10.61 0.57
CA ARG A 546 25.54 -9.17 0.26
C ARG A 546 26.79 -8.45 0.77
N ARG A 547 27.25 -8.77 1.99
CA ARG A 547 28.45 -8.16 2.59
C ARG A 547 29.73 -8.53 1.87
N HIS A 548 29.77 -9.70 1.23
CA HIS A 548 30.94 -10.20 0.49
C HIS A 548 30.92 -9.87 -1.01
N GLY A 549 30.18 -8.83 -1.41
CA GLY A 549 30.17 -8.33 -2.78
C GLY A 549 29.04 -8.89 -3.66
N GLY A 550 28.04 -9.55 -3.06
CA GLY A 550 26.81 -9.96 -3.72
C GLY A 550 26.87 -11.35 -4.37
N TRP A 551 25.74 -11.78 -4.92
CA TRP A 551 25.54 -13.13 -5.48
C TRP A 551 26.48 -13.41 -6.66
N ASP A 552 26.61 -12.50 -7.63
CA ASP A 552 27.44 -12.72 -8.82
C ASP A 552 28.93 -12.90 -8.52
N ARG A 553 29.44 -12.17 -7.52
CA ARG A 553 30.84 -12.27 -7.12
C ARG A 553 31.08 -13.61 -6.45
N LEU A 554 30.20 -13.98 -5.51
CA LEU A 554 30.32 -15.21 -4.77
C LEU A 554 30.10 -16.44 -5.66
N ALA A 555 29.15 -16.38 -6.60
CA ALA A 555 28.90 -17.42 -7.59
C ALA A 555 30.17 -17.71 -8.42
N ARG A 556 30.77 -16.66 -9.00
CA ARG A 556 32.04 -16.81 -9.76
C ARG A 556 33.18 -17.35 -8.91
N GLN A 557 33.29 -16.91 -7.66
CA GLN A 557 34.34 -17.38 -6.75
C GLN A 557 34.19 -18.86 -6.39
N LEU A 558 32.95 -19.32 -6.24
CA LEU A 558 32.63 -20.71 -5.92
C LEU A 558 32.52 -21.62 -7.15
N GLY A 559 32.74 -21.10 -8.36
CA GLY A 559 32.51 -21.87 -9.59
C GLY A 559 31.04 -22.20 -9.85
N LEU A 560 30.11 -21.50 -9.19
CA LEU A 560 28.68 -21.62 -9.42
C LEU A 560 28.25 -20.69 -10.56
N LYS A 561 27.37 -21.18 -11.42
CA LYS A 561 26.61 -20.37 -12.36
C LYS A 561 25.71 -19.42 -11.56
N PRO A 562 25.64 -18.12 -11.91
CA PRO A 562 24.68 -17.22 -11.29
C PRO A 562 23.25 -17.77 -11.49
N ALA A 563 22.35 -17.51 -10.54
CA ALA A 563 20.96 -17.99 -10.61
C ALA A 563 20.24 -17.58 -11.90
N TYR A 564 20.69 -16.48 -12.50
CA TYR A 564 20.23 -15.96 -13.77
C TYR A 564 21.46 -15.65 -14.63
N GLU A 565 21.42 -16.00 -15.91
CA GLU A 565 22.48 -15.66 -16.84
C GLU A 565 22.61 -14.14 -16.95
N LYS A 566 23.85 -13.63 -16.91
CA LYS A 566 24.09 -12.22 -17.19
C LYS A 566 23.66 -11.90 -18.61
N ARG A 567 22.56 -11.17 -18.73
CA ARG A 567 22.09 -10.64 -19.99
C ARG A 567 23.16 -9.71 -20.61
N ARG A 568 23.32 -9.75 -21.93
CA ARG A 568 24.34 -8.98 -22.67
C ARG A 568 24.18 -7.47 -22.41
N LYS A 569 25.28 -6.70 -22.51
CA LYS A 569 25.22 -5.24 -22.40
C LYS A 569 24.25 -4.70 -23.47
N GLY A 570 23.24 -3.93 -23.06
CA GLY A 570 22.18 -3.44 -23.95
C GLY A 570 20.93 -4.32 -24.02
N TYR A 571 20.91 -5.53 -23.43
CA TYR A 571 19.72 -6.40 -23.42
C TYR A 571 18.48 -5.68 -22.89
N TRP A 572 18.63 -4.95 -21.79
CA TRP A 572 17.55 -4.18 -21.18
C TRP A 572 17.16 -2.90 -21.92
N ASN A 573 17.94 -2.47 -22.93
CA ASN A 573 17.58 -1.33 -23.78
C ASN A 573 16.45 -1.68 -24.74
N ASP A 574 16.32 -2.97 -25.09
CA ASP A 574 15.20 -3.46 -25.86
C ASP A 574 13.98 -3.65 -24.95
N PHE A 575 12.88 -3.01 -25.32
CA PHE A 575 11.62 -3.11 -24.61
C PHE A 575 11.01 -4.51 -24.68
N HIS A 576 11.23 -5.22 -25.80
CA HIS A 576 10.70 -6.56 -25.99
C HIS A 576 11.29 -7.54 -24.97
N ASN A 577 12.61 -7.46 -24.73
CA ASN A 577 13.27 -8.25 -23.68
C ASN A 577 12.70 -7.98 -22.28
N VAL A 578 12.41 -6.71 -21.94
CA VAL A 578 11.78 -6.36 -20.66
C VAL A 578 10.37 -6.95 -20.57
N CYS A 579 9.61 -6.90 -21.66
CA CYS A 579 8.28 -7.50 -21.76
C CYS A 579 8.32 -9.02 -21.52
N SER A 580 9.14 -9.75 -22.27
CA SER A 580 9.25 -11.21 -22.17
C SER A 580 9.67 -11.63 -20.76
N GLU A 581 10.64 -10.95 -20.17
CA GLU A 581 11.09 -11.24 -18.80
C GLU A 581 10.03 -10.97 -17.72
N LEU A 582 9.21 -9.92 -17.89
CA LEU A 582 8.06 -9.66 -17.02
C LEU A 582 6.97 -10.72 -17.19
N GLN A 583 6.74 -11.20 -18.41
CA GLN A 583 5.78 -12.28 -18.66
C GLN A 583 6.25 -13.60 -18.06
N VAL A 584 7.52 -13.95 -18.22
CA VAL A 584 8.12 -15.15 -17.58
C VAL A 584 8.00 -15.06 -16.06
N TYR A 585 8.30 -13.89 -15.48
CA TYR A 585 8.12 -13.66 -14.05
C TYR A 585 6.67 -13.85 -13.58
N LEU A 586 5.70 -13.33 -14.33
CA LEU A 586 4.28 -13.52 -14.00
C LEU A 586 3.84 -14.97 -14.20
N GLY A 587 4.29 -15.65 -15.25
CA GLY A 587 4.01 -17.08 -15.48
C GLY A 587 4.55 -17.95 -14.33
N GLN A 588 5.75 -17.64 -13.82
CA GLN A 588 6.31 -18.31 -12.64
C GLN A 588 5.48 -18.07 -11.37
N LEU A 589 4.89 -16.89 -11.20
CA LEU A 589 3.98 -16.59 -10.10
C LEU A 589 2.64 -17.31 -10.23
N GLU A 590 2.14 -17.46 -11.46
CA GLU A 590 0.88 -18.14 -11.78
C GLU A 590 1.02 -19.68 -11.82
N GLY A 591 2.25 -20.20 -11.80
CA GLY A 591 2.53 -21.64 -11.81
C GLY A 591 2.52 -22.27 -13.19
N TRP A 592 2.66 -21.47 -14.26
CA TRP A 592 2.70 -21.97 -15.64
C TRP A 592 4.08 -22.55 -15.95
N GLY A 593 4.11 -23.76 -16.49
CA GLY A 593 5.36 -24.43 -16.89
C GLY A 593 6.01 -23.72 -18.09
N PRO A 594 7.34 -23.83 -18.27
CA PRO A 594 8.06 -23.16 -19.36
C PRO A 594 7.59 -23.57 -20.76
N GLU A 595 7.00 -24.75 -20.93
CA GLU A 595 6.52 -25.26 -22.24
C GLU A 595 5.30 -24.51 -22.80
N GLU A 596 4.48 -23.86 -21.97
CA GLU A 596 3.31 -23.09 -22.44
C GLU A 596 3.66 -21.63 -22.80
N ALA A 597 4.80 -21.11 -22.31
CA ALA A 597 5.24 -19.74 -22.57
C ALA A 597 5.74 -19.54 -24.00
N ASP A 598 6.39 -20.56 -24.59
CA ASP A 598 6.87 -20.53 -25.98
C ASP A 598 5.71 -20.57 -27.00
N MET A 599 4.56 -21.12 -26.62
CA MET A 599 3.38 -21.22 -27.49
C MET A 599 2.68 -19.86 -27.69
N ALA A 600 2.88 -18.90 -26.78
CA ALA A 600 2.33 -17.54 -26.90
C ALA A 600 3.14 -16.64 -27.86
N ASP A 601 4.43 -16.94 -28.08
CA ASP A 601 5.31 -16.17 -28.98
C ASP A 601 5.14 -16.56 -30.46
N ALA A 602 4.68 -17.78 -30.73
CA ALA A 602 4.46 -18.29 -32.10
C ALA A 602 3.31 -17.59 -32.85
N CYS A 603 2.41 -16.87 -32.16
CA CYS A 603 1.30 -16.15 -32.80
C CYS A 603 1.65 -14.75 -33.33
N ALA A 604 2.90 -14.28 -33.19
CA ALA A 604 3.27 -12.89 -33.50
C ALA A 604 4.12 -12.69 -34.78
N VAL A 605 4.43 -13.73 -35.56
CA VAL A 605 5.27 -13.61 -36.77
C VAL A 605 4.46 -13.90 -38.04
N VAL A 606 4.16 -12.85 -38.81
CA VAL A 606 3.68 -12.97 -40.20
C VAL A 606 4.90 -13.16 -41.11
N PRO A 607 4.99 -14.23 -41.93
CA PRO A 607 6.07 -14.36 -42.90
C PRO A 607 5.77 -13.50 -44.13
N GLY A 608 6.61 -12.51 -44.39
CA GLY A 608 6.65 -11.80 -45.67
C GLY A 608 7.25 -12.68 -46.75
N GLY A 609 6.43 -13.08 -47.71
CA GLY A 609 6.84 -13.86 -48.88
C GLY A 609 7.38 -12.98 -50.01
N SER A 610 8.61 -13.29 -50.43
CA SER A 610 9.27 -12.85 -51.65
C SER A 610 8.60 -13.44 -52.90
N GLY A 611 8.55 -12.67 -53.99
CA GLY A 611 7.79 -13.00 -55.19
C GLY A 611 8.38 -14.02 -56.15
N VAL A 612 7.54 -14.47 -57.08
CA VAL A 612 7.91 -15.07 -58.37
C VAL A 612 6.89 -14.62 -59.43
N SER A 613 7.44 -14.30 -60.59
CA SER A 613 6.84 -13.93 -61.88
C SER A 613 5.80 -14.91 -62.45
N GLY A 614 4.84 -14.41 -63.24
CA GLY A 614 4.08 -15.26 -64.16
C GLY A 614 2.95 -14.53 -64.88
N ARG A 615 2.99 -14.55 -66.21
CA ARG A 615 2.17 -13.84 -67.20
C ARG A 615 0.70 -14.35 -67.35
N ASP A 616 -0.08 -13.45 -67.96
CA ASP A 616 -1.18 -13.65 -68.93
C ASP A 616 -2.67 -13.67 -68.51
N ALA A 617 -3.39 -12.78 -69.22
CA ALA A 617 -4.73 -12.88 -69.79
C ALA A 617 -6.01 -12.62 -68.94
N ALA A 618 -6.52 -11.40 -69.15
CA ALA A 618 -7.86 -11.07 -69.64
C ALA A 618 -9.14 -11.21 -68.75
N ALA A 619 -9.91 -10.12 -68.84
CA ALA A 619 -11.38 -10.00 -68.81
C ALA A 619 -12.10 -9.72 -67.47
N ILE A 620 -12.58 -8.48 -67.37
CA ILE A 620 -13.94 -8.03 -66.98
C ILE A 620 -14.54 -8.61 -65.69
N SER A 621 -14.69 -7.78 -64.65
CA SER A 621 -16.01 -7.28 -64.22
C SER A 621 -15.92 -6.43 -62.94
N THR A 622 -16.68 -5.34 -62.97
CA THR A 622 -16.93 -4.39 -61.89
C THR A 622 -17.69 -5.01 -60.72
N GLY A 623 -17.27 -4.74 -59.48
CA GLY A 623 -18.02 -5.11 -58.28
C GLY A 623 -17.39 -4.57 -57.00
N THR A 624 -17.77 -3.35 -56.62
CA THR A 624 -17.46 -2.72 -55.33
C THR A 624 -18.18 -3.45 -54.18
N GLY A 625 -17.42 -4.18 -53.36
CA GLY A 625 -17.92 -4.82 -52.14
C GLY A 625 -16.92 -4.70 -51.00
N SER A 626 -17.04 -3.65 -50.20
CA SER A 626 -16.24 -3.43 -48.98
C SER A 626 -16.83 -4.27 -47.85
N ALA A 627 -16.28 -5.48 -47.63
CA ALA A 627 -16.58 -6.31 -46.47
C ALA A 627 -15.52 -6.09 -45.38
N SER A 628 -15.95 -5.52 -44.27
CA SER A 628 -15.18 -5.30 -43.05
C SER A 628 -15.04 -6.63 -42.29
N ASN A 629 -13.87 -7.26 -42.39
CA ASN A 629 -13.53 -8.45 -41.61
C ASN A 629 -12.91 -8.00 -40.28
N HIS A 630 -13.75 -7.66 -39.30
CA HIS A 630 -13.31 -7.48 -37.91
C HIS A 630 -13.26 -8.85 -37.22
N GLN A 631 -12.08 -9.45 -37.20
CA GLN A 631 -11.77 -10.58 -36.32
C GLN A 631 -11.94 -10.17 -34.85
N ALA A 632 -12.80 -10.90 -34.15
CA ALA A 632 -13.00 -10.78 -32.72
C ALA A 632 -11.76 -11.28 -31.95
N VAL A 633 -10.98 -10.35 -31.40
CA VAL A 633 -9.92 -10.66 -30.44
C VAL A 633 -10.57 -10.94 -29.07
N LEU A 634 -10.60 -12.21 -28.68
CA LEU A 634 -10.93 -12.65 -27.33
C LEU A 634 -9.96 -11.95 -26.35
N HIS A 635 -10.51 -11.13 -25.45
CA HIS A 635 -9.72 -10.36 -24.50
C HIS A 635 -9.17 -11.28 -23.40
N SER A 636 -7.87 -11.56 -23.42
CA SER A 636 -7.16 -12.09 -22.26
C SER A 636 -7.34 -11.11 -21.07
N PRO A 637 -7.56 -11.61 -19.84
CA PRO A 637 -7.77 -10.75 -18.67
C PRO A 637 -6.59 -9.80 -18.50
N ALA A 638 -6.88 -8.51 -18.30
CA ALA A 638 -5.86 -7.46 -18.20
C ALA A 638 -4.88 -7.76 -17.06
N ARG A 639 -3.62 -8.07 -17.41
CA ARG A 639 -2.54 -8.35 -16.44
C ARG A 639 -2.18 -7.09 -15.65
N CYS A 640 -1.77 -7.27 -14.40
CA CYS A 640 -1.38 -6.18 -13.50
C CYS A 640 0.15 -6.12 -13.40
N MET A 641 0.71 -4.92 -13.52
CA MET A 641 2.15 -4.70 -13.41
C MET A 641 2.63 -4.88 -11.97
N PRO A 642 3.60 -5.77 -11.70
CA PRO A 642 4.23 -5.91 -10.39
C PRO A 642 4.82 -4.58 -9.90
N THR A 643 4.79 -4.35 -8.58
CA THR A 643 5.46 -3.20 -7.98
C THR A 643 6.97 -3.36 -7.99
N ALA A 644 7.68 -2.23 -7.94
CA ALA A 644 9.14 -2.21 -7.76
C ALA A 644 9.59 -2.94 -6.49
N GLN A 645 8.74 -3.00 -5.46
CA GLN A 645 9.06 -3.67 -4.20
C GLN A 645 8.89 -5.19 -4.31
N GLU A 646 7.81 -5.66 -4.92
CA GLU A 646 7.59 -7.10 -5.20
C GLU A 646 8.74 -7.65 -6.04
N LEU A 647 9.05 -7.01 -7.16
CA LEU A 647 10.19 -7.39 -8.01
C LEU A 647 11.52 -7.42 -7.23
N ARG A 648 11.78 -6.44 -6.36
CA ARG A 648 13.00 -6.44 -5.51
C ARG A 648 13.00 -7.57 -4.47
N LEU A 649 11.86 -7.86 -3.85
CA LEU A 649 11.71 -8.93 -2.85
C LEU A 649 11.96 -10.30 -3.47
N ASP A 650 11.50 -10.48 -4.71
CA ASP A 650 11.65 -11.72 -5.47
C ASP A 650 13.00 -11.80 -6.22
N GLY A 651 13.89 -10.83 -6.00
CA GLY A 651 15.23 -10.80 -6.54
C GLY A 651 15.34 -10.31 -7.98
N ARG A 652 14.24 -9.85 -8.58
CA ARG A 652 14.15 -9.24 -9.92
C ARG A 652 14.44 -7.73 -9.92
N ALA A 653 15.49 -7.32 -9.20
CA ALA A 653 15.90 -5.92 -9.16
C ALA A 653 16.42 -5.40 -10.51
N ASP A 654 16.84 -6.31 -11.40
CA ASP A 654 17.17 -6.09 -12.80
C ASP A 654 15.97 -5.54 -13.59
N LEU A 655 14.78 -6.14 -13.45
CA LEU A 655 13.56 -5.66 -14.11
C LEU A 655 13.14 -4.30 -13.59
N VAL A 656 13.30 -4.06 -12.29
CA VAL A 656 13.03 -2.74 -11.71
C VAL A 656 13.98 -1.69 -12.30
N PHE A 657 15.27 -2.01 -12.40
CA PHE A 657 16.24 -1.13 -13.03
C PHE A 657 15.88 -0.86 -14.49
N ALA A 658 15.59 -1.90 -15.28
CA ALA A 658 15.22 -1.75 -16.68
C ALA A 658 13.96 -0.89 -16.85
N CYS A 659 12.91 -1.15 -16.07
CA CYS A 659 11.68 -0.38 -16.12
C CYS A 659 11.89 1.07 -15.67
N GLU A 660 12.51 1.31 -14.50
CA GLU A 660 12.66 2.65 -13.92
C GLU A 660 13.69 3.52 -14.65
N ARG A 661 14.85 2.97 -15.03
CA ARG A 661 15.97 3.76 -15.59
C ARG A 661 15.97 3.84 -17.10
N ILE A 662 15.52 2.79 -17.79
CA ILE A 662 15.67 2.70 -19.25
C ILE A 662 14.35 3.01 -19.95
N HIS A 663 13.25 2.44 -19.47
CA HIS A 663 11.94 2.54 -20.14
C HIS A 663 10.99 3.57 -19.52
N GLY A 664 11.51 4.49 -18.70
CA GLY A 664 10.75 5.65 -18.20
C GLY A 664 9.76 5.35 -17.08
N GLY A 665 10.01 4.32 -16.28
CA GLY A 665 9.18 3.92 -15.13
C GLY A 665 8.34 2.68 -15.37
N LEU A 666 7.99 1.98 -14.29
CA LEU A 666 7.02 0.87 -14.31
C LEU A 666 5.68 1.29 -14.92
N GLU A 667 5.28 2.56 -14.73
CA GLU A 667 4.07 3.10 -15.33
C GLU A 667 4.10 3.15 -16.85
N ASN A 668 5.21 3.62 -17.42
CA ASN A 668 5.34 3.69 -18.86
C ASN A 668 5.43 2.29 -19.46
N VAL A 669 6.15 1.37 -18.80
CA VAL A 669 6.21 -0.04 -19.22
C VAL A 669 4.82 -0.68 -19.21
N ALA A 670 4.07 -0.58 -18.13
CA ALA A 670 2.73 -1.17 -18.07
C ALA A 670 1.79 -0.55 -19.10
N ARG A 671 1.84 0.78 -19.31
CA ARG A 671 1.05 1.46 -20.33
C ARG A 671 1.35 0.91 -21.73
N ARG A 672 2.63 0.69 -22.05
CA ARG A 672 3.07 0.09 -23.32
C ARG A 672 2.62 -1.37 -23.47
N LEU A 673 2.51 -2.11 -22.37
CA LEU A 673 2.02 -3.50 -22.34
C LEU A 673 0.49 -3.61 -22.32
N GLY A 674 -0.24 -2.50 -22.18
CA GLY A 674 -1.67 -2.54 -21.88
C GLY A 674 -2.01 -3.11 -20.50
N TRP A 675 -1.03 -3.16 -19.59
CA TRP A 675 -1.18 -3.67 -18.23
C TRP A 675 -1.59 -2.55 -17.26
N ILE A 676 -2.25 -2.94 -16.17
CA ILE A 676 -2.70 -2.01 -15.14
C ILE A 676 -1.58 -1.79 -14.11
N THR A 677 -1.12 -0.55 -13.91
CA THR A 677 -0.12 -0.23 -12.88
C THR A 677 -0.68 -0.16 -11.46
N LEU A 678 0.09 -0.72 -10.52
CA LEU A 678 -0.17 -0.63 -9.09
C LEU A 678 0.12 0.77 -8.48
N GLU A 679 0.79 1.68 -9.20
CA GLU A 679 1.13 3.05 -8.74
C GLU A 679 -0.07 4.03 -8.65
N ARG A 680 -1.31 3.56 -8.80
CA ARG A 680 -2.44 4.26 -8.16
C ARG A 680 -2.32 4.29 -6.62
N ARG A 681 -1.42 3.54 -6.00
CA ARG A 681 -1.15 3.59 -4.55
C ARG A 681 -0.39 4.87 -4.17
N LEU A 682 -1.06 5.81 -3.49
CA LEU A 682 -0.45 7.04 -2.99
C LEU A 682 0.60 6.76 -1.90
N PRO A 683 1.75 7.46 -1.86
CA PRO A 683 2.77 7.24 -0.83
C PRO A 683 2.21 7.45 0.58
N ALA A 684 2.62 6.63 1.55
CA ALA A 684 2.15 6.72 2.93
C ALA A 684 2.27 8.14 3.51
N GLY A 685 3.35 8.87 3.21
CA GLY A 685 3.54 10.25 3.66
C GLY A 685 2.52 11.25 3.10
N VAL A 686 2.01 11.01 1.89
CA VAL A 686 0.96 11.84 1.27
C VAL A 686 -0.39 11.52 1.89
N LEU A 687 -0.70 10.24 2.06
CA LEU A 687 -1.92 9.78 2.72
C LEU A 687 -2.00 10.29 4.17
N LYS A 688 -0.90 10.23 4.92
CA LYS A 688 -0.80 10.75 6.30
C LYS A 688 -1.08 12.25 6.43
N ARG A 689 -0.81 13.05 5.39
CA ARG A 689 -1.01 14.52 5.41
C ARG A 689 -2.36 14.97 4.87
N ASN A 690 -3.05 14.12 4.11
CA ASN A 690 -4.28 14.50 3.42
C ASN A 690 -5.35 13.42 3.59
N PHE A 691 -6.31 13.69 4.48
CA PHE A 691 -7.40 12.78 4.81
C PHE A 691 -8.31 12.48 3.61
N GLU A 692 -8.53 13.43 2.70
CA GLU A 692 -9.37 13.21 1.51
C GLU A 692 -8.75 12.23 0.51
N LEU A 693 -7.42 12.21 0.44
CA LEU A 693 -6.69 11.21 -0.34
C LEU A 693 -6.76 9.84 0.32
N LEU A 694 -6.65 9.78 1.65
CA LEU A 694 -6.89 8.54 2.41
C LEU A 694 -8.33 8.04 2.19
N ARG A 695 -9.33 8.92 2.33
CA ARG A 695 -10.75 8.62 2.04
C ARG A 695 -10.93 8.04 0.65
N THR A 696 -10.32 8.66 -0.37
CA THR A 696 -10.42 8.19 -1.76
C THR A 696 -9.76 6.83 -1.94
N GLU A 697 -8.55 6.64 -1.42
CA GLU A 697 -7.88 5.33 -1.45
C GLU A 697 -8.67 4.25 -0.74
N LEU A 698 -9.20 4.56 0.43
CA LEU A 698 -9.99 3.63 1.23
C LEU A 698 -11.30 3.27 0.53
N LEU A 699 -12.16 4.26 0.25
CA LEU A 699 -13.54 4.04 -0.21
C LEU A 699 -13.62 3.67 -1.70
N ARG A 700 -12.72 4.18 -2.54
CA ARG A 700 -12.85 4.05 -4.00
C ARG A 700 -12.00 2.94 -4.60
N TRP A 701 -10.86 2.64 -3.99
CA TRP A 701 -9.90 1.71 -4.57
C TRP A 701 -9.74 0.45 -3.74
N TRP A 702 -9.61 0.61 -2.43
CA TRP A 702 -9.35 -0.52 -1.55
C TRP A 702 -10.63 -1.26 -1.18
N MET A 703 -11.64 -0.57 -0.66
CA MET A 703 -12.88 -1.19 -0.17
C MET A 703 -13.68 -1.92 -1.25
N PRO A 704 -13.84 -1.43 -2.49
CA PRO A 704 -14.58 -2.16 -3.52
C PRO A 704 -13.92 -3.48 -3.93
N LYS A 705 -12.61 -3.60 -3.74
CA LYS A 705 -11.84 -4.79 -4.14
C LYS A 705 -11.59 -5.75 -2.99
N TYR A 706 -11.48 -5.26 -1.75
CA TYR A 706 -11.01 -6.04 -0.62
C TYR A 706 -11.78 -5.82 0.69
N GLY A 707 -12.66 -4.82 0.76
CA GLY A 707 -13.39 -4.43 1.97
C GLY A 707 -14.82 -4.95 2.03
N VAL A 708 -15.49 -4.66 3.14
CA VAL A 708 -16.93 -4.91 3.34
C VAL A 708 -17.62 -3.54 3.33
N ASP A 709 -18.66 -3.40 2.51
CA ASP A 709 -19.39 -2.14 2.38
C ASP A 709 -19.93 -1.65 3.73
N GLY A 710 -19.66 -0.38 4.04
CA GLY A 710 -20.10 0.25 5.28
C GLY A 710 -19.29 -0.14 6.52
N GLU A 711 -18.30 -1.04 6.44
CA GLU A 711 -17.42 -1.38 7.55
C GLU A 711 -16.01 -0.79 7.36
N MET A 712 -15.43 -0.26 8.43
CA MET A 712 -14.05 0.20 8.42
C MET A 712 -13.11 -1.00 8.33
N PRO A 713 -12.21 -1.10 7.32
CA PRO A 713 -11.29 -2.22 7.20
C PRO A 713 -10.38 -2.34 8.43
N ARG A 714 -10.00 -3.56 8.81
CA ARG A 714 -9.14 -3.81 9.99
C ARG A 714 -7.66 -3.74 9.60
N PRO A 715 -6.73 -3.51 10.55
CA PRO A 715 -5.29 -3.54 10.28
C PRO A 715 -4.82 -4.75 9.47
N VAL A 716 -5.33 -5.94 9.80
CA VAL A 716 -4.97 -7.21 9.14
C VAL A 716 -5.35 -7.25 7.66
N ASP A 717 -6.39 -6.52 7.25
CA ASP A 717 -6.83 -6.50 5.86
C ASP A 717 -5.84 -5.72 4.98
N PHE A 718 -5.25 -4.66 5.53
CA PHE A 718 -4.16 -3.92 4.89
C PHE A 718 -2.87 -4.74 4.83
N GLU A 719 -2.54 -5.51 5.86
CA GLU A 719 -1.39 -6.42 5.83
C GLU A 719 -1.53 -7.49 4.73
N ARG A 720 -2.71 -8.11 4.63
CA ARG A 720 -3.01 -9.15 3.62
C ARG A 720 -2.90 -8.65 2.19
N THR A 721 -3.30 -7.40 1.95
CA THR A 721 -3.28 -6.76 0.61
C THR A 721 -1.97 -6.03 0.33
N HIS A 722 -1.00 -6.12 1.24
CA HIS A 722 0.26 -5.36 1.20
C HIS A 722 0.03 -3.85 1.05
N ARG A 723 -0.96 -3.31 1.76
CA ARG A 723 -1.35 -1.89 1.83
C ARG A 723 -1.08 -1.26 3.20
N CYS A 724 0.10 -1.56 3.75
CA CYS A 724 0.56 -0.99 5.02
C CYS A 724 0.62 0.56 5.01
N ASP A 725 0.76 1.16 3.82
CA ASP A 725 0.69 2.61 3.59
C ASP A 725 -0.64 3.22 4.05
N VAL A 726 -1.77 2.55 3.76
CA VAL A 726 -3.12 3.00 4.14
C VAL A 726 -3.34 2.80 5.63
N HIS A 727 -2.89 1.66 6.18
CA HIS A 727 -2.93 1.41 7.63
C HIS A 727 -2.20 2.51 8.42
N GLU A 728 -0.96 2.84 8.04
CA GLU A 728 -0.19 3.88 8.72
C GLU A 728 -0.82 5.27 8.56
N ALA A 729 -1.47 5.55 7.44
CA ALA A 729 -2.19 6.80 7.23
C ALA A 729 -3.43 6.91 8.12
N ILE A 730 -4.21 5.83 8.28
CA ILE A 730 -5.35 5.78 9.20
C ILE A 730 -4.89 6.10 10.63
N LEU A 731 -3.77 5.50 11.07
CA LEU A 731 -3.21 5.78 12.39
C LEU A 731 -2.80 7.26 12.54
N ALA A 732 -2.19 7.86 11.51
CA ALA A 732 -1.81 9.27 11.54
C ALA A 732 -3.01 10.23 11.57
N HIS A 733 -4.16 9.83 11.03
CA HIS A 733 -5.41 10.61 11.06
C HIS A 733 -6.26 10.36 12.32
N GLY A 734 -5.63 9.92 13.41
CA GLY A 734 -6.27 9.74 14.71
C GLY A 734 -6.85 8.35 14.93
N GLY A 735 -6.40 7.35 14.16
CA GLY A 735 -6.75 5.96 14.35
C GLY A 735 -8.05 5.56 13.68
N TYR A 736 -8.34 4.25 13.76
CA TYR A 736 -9.43 3.63 13.03
C TYR A 736 -10.81 4.15 13.40
N GLU A 737 -11.07 4.36 14.68
CA GLU A 737 -12.36 4.86 15.18
C GLU A 737 -12.69 6.25 14.63
N ARG A 738 -11.71 7.16 14.70
CA ARG A 738 -11.87 8.51 14.19
C ARG A 738 -12.06 8.52 12.68
N VAL A 739 -11.23 7.78 11.95
CA VAL A 739 -11.33 7.69 10.49
C VAL A 739 -12.68 7.09 10.11
N ALA A 740 -13.13 6.03 10.77
CA ALA A 740 -14.42 5.40 10.52
C ALA A 740 -15.60 6.36 10.76
N SER A 741 -15.60 7.06 11.89
CA SER A 741 -16.61 8.09 12.20
C SER A 741 -16.66 9.17 11.13
N VAL A 742 -15.51 9.67 10.67
CA VAL A 742 -15.45 10.70 9.62
C VAL A 742 -15.88 10.15 8.24
N LEU A 743 -15.72 8.85 8.00
CA LEU A 743 -16.12 8.19 6.75
C LEU A 743 -17.54 7.61 6.79
N ASP A 744 -18.26 7.75 7.91
CA ASP A 744 -19.55 7.10 8.15
C ASP A 744 -19.49 5.57 7.95
N LEU A 745 -18.38 4.99 8.40
CA LEU A 745 -18.14 3.56 8.40
C LEU A 745 -18.34 3.00 9.81
N ALA A 746 -19.00 1.85 9.91
CA ALA A 746 -19.10 1.12 11.15
C ALA A 746 -17.70 0.64 11.57
N TYR A 747 -17.26 1.04 12.76
CA TYR A 747 -16.04 0.54 13.38
C TYR A 747 -16.37 -0.14 14.69
N GLU A 748 -16.32 -1.47 14.68
CA GLU A 748 -16.23 -2.25 15.90
C GLU A 748 -14.81 -2.07 16.45
N GLY A 749 -14.64 -1.09 17.35
CA GLY A 749 -13.40 -0.93 18.09
C GLY A 749 -12.99 -2.24 18.76
N PRO A 750 -11.69 -2.43 19.07
CA PRO A 750 -11.25 -3.55 19.88
C PRO A 750 -12.00 -3.44 21.21
N THR A 751 -13.02 -4.28 21.41
CA THR A 751 -13.84 -4.31 22.63
C THR A 751 -12.89 -4.29 23.82
N ALA A 752 -12.87 -3.16 24.53
CA ALA A 752 -12.23 -3.10 25.82
C ALA A 752 -12.94 -4.18 26.65
N VAL A 753 -12.20 -5.22 27.00
CA VAL A 753 -12.64 -6.19 27.99
C VAL A 753 -12.78 -5.40 29.29
N ARG A 754 -13.97 -4.83 29.52
CA ARG A 754 -14.37 -4.35 30.84
C ARG A 754 -14.57 -5.61 31.67
N ASP A 755 -13.77 -5.73 32.72
CA ASP A 755 -13.80 -6.78 33.72
C ASP A 755 -15.23 -6.97 34.26
N ALA A 756 -15.96 -7.93 33.71
CA ALA A 756 -17.11 -8.55 34.36
C ALA A 756 -16.59 -9.73 35.18
N GLY A 757 -15.97 -9.40 36.31
CA GLY A 757 -15.35 -10.36 37.23
C GLY A 757 -15.79 -10.13 38.66
N GLN A 758 -17.10 -10.07 38.92
CA GLN A 758 -17.64 -10.27 40.26
C GLN A 758 -18.94 -11.09 40.21
N GLY A 759 -18.90 -12.25 40.86
CA GLY A 759 -20.05 -12.74 41.63
C GLY A 759 -20.83 -13.92 41.08
N TRP A 760 -20.24 -15.11 40.94
CA TRP A 760 -21.00 -16.38 41.01
C TRP A 760 -20.20 -17.40 41.87
N MET A 761 -20.58 -17.53 43.15
CA MET A 761 -20.29 -18.72 43.97
C MET A 761 -21.57 -19.57 44.02
N PRO A 762 -21.49 -20.91 43.92
CA PRO A 762 -22.63 -21.78 44.17
C PRO A 762 -22.75 -22.12 45.67
N THR A 763 -23.97 -21.99 46.20
CA THR A 763 -24.37 -22.46 47.52
C THR A 763 -24.44 -23.98 47.55
N ALA A 764 -23.78 -24.57 48.54
CA ALA A 764 -23.94 -25.96 48.95
C ALA A 764 -24.95 -26.02 50.09
N ALA A 765 -26.06 -26.75 49.91
CA ALA A 765 -26.92 -27.21 51.00
C ALA A 765 -27.83 -28.35 50.51
N GLY A 766 -27.87 -29.46 51.26
CA GLY A 766 -29.00 -30.39 51.24
C GLY A 766 -28.64 -31.87 51.05
N ALA A 767 -28.09 -32.51 52.09
CA ALA A 767 -28.11 -33.96 52.23
C ALA A 767 -28.25 -34.35 53.71
N ALA A 768 -29.49 -34.63 54.12
CA ALA A 768 -29.95 -35.44 55.26
C ALA A 768 -31.46 -35.13 55.38
N GLY A 769 -32.42 -36.03 55.31
CA GLY A 769 -32.45 -37.49 55.36
C GLY A 769 -33.76 -37.85 56.06
N VAL A 770 -34.54 -38.81 55.56
CA VAL A 770 -35.55 -39.53 56.36
C VAL A 770 -35.69 -40.94 55.80
N VAL A 771 -35.41 -41.93 56.66
CA VAL A 771 -35.96 -43.28 56.58
C VAL A 771 -37.19 -43.28 57.49
N ALA A 772 -38.35 -43.59 56.92
CA ALA A 772 -39.47 -44.31 57.51
C ALA A 772 -40.30 -44.86 56.34
#